data_AF-A0AAD5VSY1-F1
#
_entry.id   AF-A0AAD5VSY1-F1
#
_cell.length_a   1.000
_cell.length_b   1.000
_cell.length_c   1.000
_cell.angle_alpha   90.00
_cell.angle_beta   90.00
_cell.angle_gamma   90.00
#
_symmetry.space_group_name_H-M   'P 1'
#
loop_
_entity.id
_entity.type
_entity.pdbx_description
1 polymer ?
#
loop_
_entity_poly.entity_id
_entity_poly.type
_entity_poly.pdbx_seq_one_letter_code
_entity_poly.pdbx_strand_id
1 'polypeptide(L)'
;MPDCPNVLTSGNCTDQQCPNNHNVLRCSSCGERHKRSGGDAYKVALNDAEKDKNGVKVEGDLEFGIVNQQAASRPLEKRLRIWATSATSKVKLVSALLGQAKSHAWRRRLPSFSVTIESESKNISTVDATIILVNFGHKHIGRYEDRVELEFEDQQTKKRFIISRLARAIVGESGLHSQFKPREPYVPRRITGREPETNVVEGVKPPALKAISYVNAMPRPDVPPPLLSILTQSSAASARNIDTIRNRFLPKQLDVQSHGNHFKSLLWVEEHRMEHDLAGYDMTKSTLARHIPTTTWRFLALLKNARAWDRILVRRNEGPPGHWYAGHVHFVRQCEVGLRFHQSFEGWSQEQKYHIRFKLNKIPLWRQHQALDTHFDQPRILFPISSHLPKAPPPQQDIKPPGTGKTMTIVEAIKQLVKNKPNARILAYAPSNAAADLIASRLRDAFNIDELFRLYAPSRHKDQVPDELMPYTYYHELPNSRPCFGAPTMGRMKRFKVIVATCISASIISGIGMPRGHFTHIFVDEAGQATEPEALVPIRMMVDKATNVVLSGDPKQLGPIVRSGIASKLGLELSYLERLMELPSYDLKTCSGKSIVKLVKNYRSHNAILKYPNESFYEGDLQPCANTAITDSYLDSPWLPKGDFPIVFHSVSGKDDREASSPSFFNIDEVIAVKQYVQQLKANREFRTSDQDIGVITPYHAQCQKIRSALRSVADEVKVASVEDFQGQERRVIIISTVRSSKEFISYDIRHTLGFVASPRRFNVSVTRAKALLIVIGDPEVLGLDPLWRSFLNYVYLNKGWKGPEIPWDSTEPVNGDGGYDADIRDAARADMNDFTRRLEAFALEGTEEDMDAGIDRPWRELD
;
A
#
# COMPACT_ATOMS: atom_id res chain seq x y z
N MET A 1 19.82 -5.10 -34.62
CA MET A 1 20.96 -5.65 -35.37
C MET A 1 21.07 -7.11 -35.00
N PRO A 2 21.27 -8.01 -35.99
CA PRO A 2 21.41 -9.44 -35.75
C PRO A 2 22.85 -9.82 -35.37
N ASP A 3 22.95 -10.93 -34.64
CA ASP A 3 24.03 -11.92 -34.49
C ASP A 3 25.48 -11.52 -34.15
N CYS A 4 26.02 -12.21 -33.12
CA CYS A 4 27.44 -12.29 -32.81
C CYS A 4 27.71 -13.58 -31.99
N PRO A 5 28.59 -14.51 -32.45
CA PRO A 5 28.76 -15.84 -31.84
C PRO A 5 29.76 -15.87 -30.67
N ASN A 6 29.66 -16.91 -29.82
CA ASN A 6 30.43 -17.05 -28.58
C ASN A 6 31.82 -17.66 -28.77
N VAL A 7 32.84 -17.07 -28.12
CA VAL A 7 34.01 -17.79 -27.58
C VAL A 7 34.34 -17.22 -26.19
N LEU A 8 34.45 -18.08 -25.18
CA LEU A 8 34.87 -17.72 -23.81
C LEU A 8 36.10 -18.53 -23.43
N THR A 9 37.12 -17.88 -22.87
CA THR A 9 38.31 -18.53 -22.28
C THR A 9 38.40 -18.26 -20.78
N SER A 10 38.87 -19.25 -20.03
CA SER A 10 39.05 -19.17 -18.57
C SER A 10 40.50 -18.82 -18.22
N GLY A 11 40.67 -17.91 -17.25
CA GLY A 11 41.97 -17.58 -16.67
C GLY A 11 41.83 -17.31 -15.18
N ASN A 12 42.67 -17.95 -14.36
CA ASN A 12 42.72 -17.75 -12.92
C ASN A 12 43.52 -16.48 -12.59
N CYS A 13 43.03 -15.68 -11.65
CA CYS A 13 43.72 -14.49 -11.15
C CYS A 13 44.21 -14.75 -9.72
N THR A 14 45.53 -14.64 -9.51
CA THR A 14 46.21 -14.95 -8.24
C THR A 14 46.55 -13.67 -7.49
N ASP A 15 45.56 -13.05 -6.84
CA ASP A 15 45.78 -11.83 -6.05
C ASP A 15 45.05 -11.88 -4.70
N GLN A 16 45.77 -11.60 -3.61
CA GLN A 16 45.38 -11.98 -2.24
C GLN A 16 44.60 -10.89 -1.46
N GLN A 17 44.14 -9.82 -2.12
CA GLN A 17 43.46 -8.70 -1.45
C GLN A 17 42.08 -8.34 -2.03
N CYS A 18 41.18 -9.33 -2.17
CA CYS A 18 39.81 -9.09 -2.62
C CYS A 18 38.75 -9.78 -1.72
N PRO A 19 37.91 -9.05 -0.96
CA PRO A 19 37.02 -9.62 0.06
C PRO A 19 35.71 -10.21 -0.48
N ASN A 20 35.57 -10.44 -1.79
CA ASN A 20 34.35 -10.99 -2.40
C ASN A 20 34.69 -12.01 -3.48
N ASN A 21 34.84 -13.28 -3.07
CA ASN A 21 35.11 -14.38 -4.00
C ASN A 21 33.81 -14.79 -4.71
N HIS A 22 33.56 -14.19 -5.88
CA HIS A 22 32.50 -14.56 -6.80
C HIS A 22 33.10 -14.83 -8.17
N ASN A 23 32.93 -16.06 -8.67
CA ASN A 23 33.29 -16.41 -10.04
C ASN A 23 32.46 -15.58 -11.03
N VAL A 24 33.10 -14.59 -11.65
CA VAL A 24 32.51 -13.71 -12.67
C VAL A 24 33.35 -13.80 -13.94
N LEU A 25 32.78 -14.42 -14.98
CA LEU A 25 33.34 -14.33 -16.33
C LEU A 25 32.98 -12.96 -16.94
N ARG A 26 33.96 -12.30 -17.56
CA ARG A 26 33.74 -11.07 -18.34
C ARG A 26 33.59 -11.43 -19.81
N CYS A 27 32.63 -10.81 -20.49
CA CYS A 27 32.62 -10.79 -21.96
C CYS A 27 33.70 -9.82 -22.46
N SER A 28 34.56 -10.27 -23.36
CA SER A 28 35.71 -9.50 -23.89
C SER A 28 35.33 -8.42 -24.91
N SER A 29 34.11 -8.42 -25.46
CA SER A 29 33.64 -7.42 -26.43
C SER A 29 32.78 -6.30 -25.84
N CYS A 30 31.99 -6.56 -24.79
CA CYS A 30 31.09 -5.56 -24.18
C CYS A 30 31.40 -5.18 -22.73
N GLY A 31 32.26 -5.94 -22.03
CA GLY A 31 32.64 -5.67 -20.64
C GLY A 31 31.55 -5.91 -19.58
N GLU A 32 30.35 -6.37 -19.95
CA GLU A 32 29.27 -6.65 -19.01
C GLU A 32 29.50 -7.95 -18.21
N ARG A 33 28.95 -7.99 -16.99
CA ARG A 33 29.03 -9.12 -16.05
C ARG A 33 27.76 -9.96 -16.14
N HIS A 34 27.81 -11.15 -16.72
CA HIS A 34 26.69 -12.08 -16.68
C HIS A 34 26.75 -12.97 -15.45
N LYS A 35 25.79 -12.83 -14.52
CA LYS A 35 25.50 -13.86 -13.51
C LYS A 35 24.63 -14.94 -14.15
N ARG A 36 25.08 -16.20 -14.16
CA ARG A 36 24.16 -17.34 -14.30
C ARG A 36 23.31 -17.42 -13.02
N SER A 37 21.99 -17.38 -13.17
CA SER A 37 21.02 -17.56 -12.09
C SER A 37 20.92 -19.03 -11.70
N GLY A 38 21.36 -19.39 -10.49
CA GLY A 38 21.24 -20.76 -9.97
C GLY A 38 19.80 -21.30 -9.90
N GLY A 39 18.81 -20.41 -9.91
CA GLY A 39 17.39 -20.78 -9.92
C GLY A 39 16.89 -21.46 -11.21
N ASP A 40 17.58 -21.27 -12.35
CA ASP A 40 17.16 -21.91 -13.60
C ASP A 40 17.56 -23.39 -13.65
N ALA A 41 18.76 -23.72 -13.18
CA ALA A 41 19.21 -25.10 -12.99
C ALA A 41 18.29 -25.86 -12.01
N TYR A 42 17.92 -25.23 -10.89
CA TYR A 42 17.00 -25.83 -9.90
C TYR A 42 15.61 -26.11 -10.46
N LYS A 43 15.05 -25.22 -11.30
CA LYS A 43 13.76 -25.47 -11.98
C LYS A 43 13.84 -26.64 -12.96
N VAL A 44 14.94 -26.77 -13.70
CA VAL A 44 15.17 -27.92 -14.58
C VAL A 44 15.28 -29.21 -13.75
N ALA A 45 16.03 -29.18 -12.65
CA ALA A 45 16.20 -30.31 -11.73
C ALA A 45 14.88 -30.74 -11.05
N LEU A 46 14.01 -29.79 -10.70
CA LEU A 46 12.64 -30.05 -10.23
C LEU A 46 11.78 -30.72 -11.30
N ASN A 47 11.71 -30.13 -12.50
CA ASN A 47 10.93 -30.67 -13.61
C ASN A 47 11.42 -32.05 -14.07
N ASP A 48 12.70 -32.38 -13.85
CA ASP A 48 13.22 -33.72 -14.09
C ASP A 48 12.90 -34.69 -12.93
N ALA A 49 12.98 -34.24 -11.69
CA ALA A 49 12.57 -35.02 -10.52
C ALA A 49 11.06 -35.32 -10.51
N GLU A 50 10.21 -34.54 -11.17
CA GLU A 50 8.77 -34.85 -11.31
C GLU A 50 8.47 -35.94 -12.35
N LYS A 51 9.41 -36.30 -13.24
CA LYS A 51 9.17 -37.34 -14.26
C LYS A 51 9.32 -38.75 -13.69
N ASP A 52 8.52 -39.66 -14.23
CA ASP A 52 8.76 -41.10 -14.14
C ASP A 52 10.06 -41.45 -14.88
N LYS A 53 10.92 -42.29 -14.28
CA LYS A 53 12.25 -42.64 -14.82
C LYS A 53 12.78 -43.96 -14.29
N ASN A 54 13.82 -44.48 -14.95
CA ASN A 54 14.52 -45.72 -14.60
C ASN A 54 13.58 -46.94 -14.40
N GLY A 55 12.56 -47.04 -15.26
CA GLY A 55 11.60 -48.14 -15.22
C GLY A 55 10.62 -48.11 -14.05
N VAL A 56 10.51 -47.00 -13.30
CA VAL A 56 9.51 -46.82 -12.24
C VAL A 56 8.47 -45.80 -12.66
N LYS A 57 7.19 -46.15 -12.47
CA LYS A 57 6.04 -45.27 -12.68
C LYS A 57 5.35 -44.96 -11.36
N VAL A 58 5.03 -43.68 -11.13
CA VAL A 58 4.35 -43.21 -9.91
C VAL A 58 3.04 -42.52 -10.28
N GLU A 59 1.91 -43.22 -10.11
CA GLU A 59 0.57 -42.72 -10.41
C GLU A 59 -0.14 -42.23 -9.15
N GLY A 60 -0.90 -41.13 -9.29
CA GLY A 60 -1.70 -40.52 -8.24
C GLY A 60 -1.42 -39.02 -8.16
N ASP A 61 -2.48 -38.22 -8.09
CA ASP A 61 -2.35 -36.81 -7.75
C ASP A 61 -2.32 -36.63 -6.23
N LEU A 62 -1.62 -35.59 -5.76
CA LEU A 62 -1.61 -35.16 -4.37
C LEU A 62 -2.32 -33.79 -4.21
N GLU A 63 -3.31 -33.53 -5.07
CA GLU A 63 -4.17 -32.35 -5.00
C GLU A 63 -5.40 -32.71 -4.15
N PHE A 64 -5.39 -32.30 -2.89
CA PHE A 64 -6.49 -32.47 -1.95
C PHE A 64 -7.64 -31.46 -2.18
N GLY A 65 -7.40 -30.44 -3.03
CA GLY A 65 -8.38 -29.43 -3.38
C GLY A 65 -8.69 -28.45 -2.25
N ILE A 66 -9.91 -27.88 -2.26
CA ILE A 66 -10.38 -26.93 -1.25
C ILE A 66 -11.29 -27.66 -0.26
N VAL A 67 -10.81 -27.79 0.97
CA VAL A 67 -11.41 -28.51 2.08
C VAL A 67 -11.93 -27.50 3.11
N ASN A 68 -13.12 -27.70 3.66
CA ASN A 68 -13.59 -26.86 4.76
C ASN A 68 -12.87 -27.20 6.08
N GLN A 69 -12.82 -26.26 7.04
CA GLN A 69 -12.09 -26.45 8.31
C GLN A 69 -12.55 -27.69 9.12
N GLN A 70 -13.83 -28.04 9.07
CA GLN A 70 -14.36 -29.20 9.81
C GLN A 70 -13.89 -30.52 9.21
N ALA A 71 -13.87 -30.63 7.88
CA ALA A 71 -13.35 -31.79 7.16
C ALA A 71 -11.83 -31.90 7.29
N ALA A 72 -11.10 -30.78 7.17
CA ALA A 72 -9.63 -30.73 7.32
C ALA A 72 -9.13 -31.01 8.75
N SER A 73 -10.04 -30.99 9.74
CA SER A 73 -9.76 -31.43 11.12
C SER A 73 -9.68 -32.96 11.27
N ARG A 74 -10.00 -33.72 10.21
CA ARG A 74 -9.77 -35.16 10.12
C ARG A 74 -8.69 -35.41 9.06
N PRO A 75 -7.84 -36.46 9.21
CA PRO A 75 -6.86 -36.79 8.18
C PRO A 75 -7.59 -37.16 6.88
N LEU A 76 -7.21 -36.48 5.79
CA LEU A 76 -7.58 -36.81 4.42
C LEU A 76 -6.44 -37.59 3.79
N GLU A 77 -6.77 -38.67 3.09
CA GLU A 77 -5.81 -39.59 2.51
C GLU A 77 -5.81 -39.49 0.97
N LYS A 78 -4.62 -39.46 0.38
CA LYS A 78 -4.38 -39.70 -1.05
C LYS A 78 -3.35 -40.82 -1.20
N ARG A 79 -3.49 -41.62 -2.26
CA ARG A 79 -2.64 -42.80 -2.50
C ARG A 79 -1.78 -42.60 -3.74
N LEU A 80 -0.47 -42.73 -3.60
CA LEU A 80 0.44 -42.95 -4.73
C LEU A 80 0.58 -44.45 -4.94
N ARG A 81 0.42 -44.89 -6.19
CA ARG A 81 0.66 -46.27 -6.64
C ARG A 81 1.95 -46.30 -7.44
N ILE A 82 2.88 -47.17 -7.05
CA ILE A 82 4.23 -47.27 -7.60
C ILE A 82 4.45 -48.68 -8.14
N TRP A 83 4.86 -48.80 -9.40
CA TRP A 83 5.18 -50.09 -10.00
C TRP A 83 6.32 -49.99 -11.01
N ALA A 84 6.92 -51.13 -11.32
CA ALA A 84 7.93 -51.26 -12.35
C ALA A 84 7.26 -51.37 -13.72
N THR A 85 7.80 -50.69 -14.74
CA THR A 85 7.28 -50.74 -16.11
C THR A 85 7.80 -51.93 -16.92
N SER A 86 8.79 -52.66 -16.40
CA SER A 86 9.37 -53.86 -17.00
C SER A 86 9.72 -54.89 -15.93
N ALA A 87 9.55 -56.18 -16.22
CA ALA A 87 9.93 -57.28 -15.34
C ALA A 87 11.45 -57.41 -15.15
N THR A 88 12.24 -56.75 -16.00
CA THR A 88 13.70 -56.67 -15.88
C THR A 88 14.18 -55.60 -14.88
N SER A 89 13.33 -54.63 -14.53
CA SER A 89 13.68 -53.52 -13.63
C SER A 89 13.66 -53.97 -12.17
N LYS A 90 14.84 -54.21 -11.58
CA LYS A 90 14.99 -54.58 -10.16
C LYS A 90 15.22 -53.35 -9.30
N VAL A 91 14.15 -52.61 -8.98
CA VAL A 91 14.24 -51.35 -8.22
C VAL A 91 13.66 -51.50 -6.81
N LYS A 92 14.29 -50.84 -5.83
CA LYS A 92 13.85 -50.81 -4.43
C LYS A 92 13.56 -49.37 -3.98
N LEU A 93 12.44 -49.16 -3.29
CA LEU A 93 12.15 -47.92 -2.57
C LEU A 93 13.04 -47.85 -1.32
N VAL A 94 13.94 -46.88 -1.26
CA VAL A 94 14.83 -46.62 -0.13
C VAL A 94 14.07 -45.86 0.96
N SER A 95 13.60 -44.67 0.60
CA SER A 95 12.92 -43.73 1.49
C SER A 95 11.74 -43.04 0.78
N ALA A 96 10.72 -42.67 1.58
CA ALA A 96 9.61 -41.83 1.16
C ALA A 96 9.42 -40.77 2.23
N LEU A 97 9.78 -39.52 1.92
CA LEU A 97 9.95 -38.46 2.92
C LEU A 97 9.42 -37.13 2.37
N LEU A 98 9.03 -36.23 3.27
CA LEU A 98 8.68 -34.86 2.91
C LEU A 98 9.96 -34.00 2.77
N GLY A 99 9.97 -33.06 1.83
CA GLY A 99 11.09 -32.16 1.60
C GLY A 99 11.43 -31.34 2.85
N GLN A 100 10.40 -30.83 3.55
CA GLN A 100 10.60 -30.10 4.81
C GLN A 100 11.22 -30.95 5.93
N ALA A 101 11.01 -32.27 5.93
CA ALA A 101 11.54 -33.17 6.97
C ALA A 101 13.07 -33.38 6.89
N LYS A 102 13.71 -33.02 5.77
CA LYS A 102 15.16 -33.19 5.55
C LYS A 102 15.99 -31.93 5.80
N SER A 103 15.38 -30.76 5.94
CA SER A 103 16.12 -29.50 6.12
C SER A 103 16.32 -29.14 7.60
N HIS A 104 17.53 -28.69 7.92
CA HIS A 104 17.91 -28.28 9.28
C HIS A 104 17.19 -27.00 9.75
N ALA A 105 16.69 -26.17 8.83
CA ALA A 105 16.08 -24.87 9.17
C ALA A 105 14.64 -24.98 9.71
N TRP A 106 13.93 -26.08 9.47
CA TRP A 106 12.47 -26.18 9.68
C TRP A 106 12.04 -27.03 10.88
N ARG A 107 12.98 -27.44 11.74
CA ARG A 107 12.76 -28.39 12.86
C ARG A 107 11.72 -27.99 13.94
N ARG A 108 11.14 -26.79 13.87
CA ARG A 108 10.11 -26.31 14.82
C ARG A 108 8.67 -26.41 14.30
N ARG A 109 8.41 -26.94 13.11
CA ARG A 109 7.03 -27.11 12.57
C ARG A 109 6.53 -28.55 12.68
N LEU A 110 5.26 -28.70 13.07
CA LEU A 110 4.48 -29.90 12.76
C LEU A 110 4.20 -29.92 11.25
N PRO A 111 4.53 -31.00 10.53
CA PRO A 111 4.32 -31.06 9.10
C PRO A 111 2.82 -31.16 8.78
N SER A 112 2.34 -30.39 7.79
CA SER A 112 0.91 -30.38 7.40
C SER A 112 0.50 -31.63 6.63
N PHE A 113 1.49 -32.35 6.08
CA PHE A 113 1.35 -33.65 5.46
C PHE A 113 2.09 -34.70 6.28
N SER A 114 1.77 -35.97 6.07
CA SER A 114 2.56 -37.11 6.55
C SER A 114 2.55 -38.21 5.50
N VAL A 115 3.59 -39.04 5.49
CA VAL A 115 3.82 -40.08 4.46
C VAL A 115 4.02 -41.42 5.15
N THR A 116 3.23 -42.42 4.77
CA THR A 116 3.33 -43.79 5.30
C THR A 116 3.31 -44.80 4.15
N ILE A 117 4.20 -45.78 4.21
CA ILE A 117 4.29 -46.87 3.22
C ILE A 117 3.40 -48.02 3.73
N GLU A 118 2.39 -48.42 2.96
CA GLU A 118 1.51 -49.55 3.33
C GLU A 118 2.12 -50.93 3.04
N SER A 119 3.01 -51.02 2.05
CA SER A 119 3.55 -52.29 1.56
C SER A 119 4.70 -52.82 2.43
N GLU A 120 4.62 -54.09 2.83
CA GLU A 120 5.69 -54.79 3.57
C GLU A 120 6.98 -54.93 2.74
N SER A 121 6.85 -55.18 1.44
CA SER A 121 7.98 -55.21 0.50
C SER A 121 8.33 -53.80 0.02
N LYS A 122 9.61 -53.45 0.17
CA LYS A 122 10.21 -52.27 -0.47
C LYS A 122 10.68 -52.51 -1.90
N ASN A 123 10.62 -53.74 -2.41
CA ASN A 123 10.98 -54.04 -3.80
C ASN A 123 9.80 -53.70 -4.70
N ILE A 124 10.02 -52.85 -5.70
CA ILE A 124 9.00 -52.42 -6.66
C ILE A 124 8.80 -53.53 -7.69
N SER A 125 7.57 -54.03 -7.83
CA SER A 125 7.23 -55.12 -8.75
C SER A 125 6.43 -54.62 -9.96
N THR A 126 6.27 -55.47 -10.96
CA THR A 126 5.36 -55.24 -12.11
C THR A 126 3.92 -55.69 -11.87
N VAL A 127 3.66 -56.46 -10.80
CA VAL A 127 2.38 -57.14 -10.55
C VAL A 127 1.64 -56.44 -9.41
N ASP A 128 2.28 -56.36 -8.25
CA ASP A 128 1.78 -55.67 -7.06
C ASP A 128 2.40 -54.28 -6.97
N ALA A 129 1.54 -53.26 -7.01
CA ALA A 129 1.95 -51.87 -6.84
C ALA A 129 2.24 -51.57 -5.36
N THR A 130 3.40 -50.97 -5.08
CA THR A 130 3.70 -50.40 -3.77
C THR A 130 2.81 -49.19 -3.54
N ILE A 131 2.11 -49.15 -2.40
CA ILE A 131 1.21 -48.05 -2.05
C ILE A 131 1.88 -47.16 -1.00
N ILE A 132 1.88 -45.86 -1.28
CA ILE A 132 2.26 -44.82 -0.33
C ILE A 132 1.04 -43.96 -0.06
N LEU A 133 0.66 -43.89 1.22
CA LEU A 133 -0.36 -42.96 1.69
C LEU A 133 0.29 -41.61 1.99
N VAL A 134 -0.33 -40.57 1.48
CA VAL A 134 -0.04 -39.18 1.86
C VAL A 134 -1.27 -38.67 2.59
N ASN A 135 -1.09 -38.32 3.86
CA ASN A 135 -2.17 -37.85 4.73
C ASN A 135 -2.03 -36.35 4.96
N PHE A 136 -3.10 -35.59 4.70
CA PHE A 136 -3.21 -34.17 5.02
C PHE A 136 -4.15 -33.96 6.21
N GLY A 137 -3.73 -33.18 7.21
CA GLY A 137 -4.58 -32.85 8.35
C GLY A 137 -4.22 -31.49 8.93
N HIS A 138 -5.13 -30.51 8.81
CA HIS A 138 -4.87 -29.17 9.31
C HIS A 138 -6.13 -28.39 9.68
N LYS A 139 -6.13 -27.81 10.88
CA LYS A 139 -7.29 -27.13 11.51
C LYS A 139 -7.41 -25.62 11.20
N HIS A 140 -6.39 -25.01 10.58
CA HIS A 140 -6.34 -23.57 10.32
C HIS A 140 -6.52 -23.25 8.83
N ILE A 141 -7.05 -22.06 8.53
CA ILE A 141 -7.19 -21.56 7.15
C ILE A 141 -5.81 -21.29 6.55
N GLY A 142 -5.65 -21.66 5.28
CA GLY A 142 -4.44 -21.43 4.51
C GLY A 142 -4.28 -22.43 3.38
N ARG A 143 -3.18 -22.27 2.65
CA ARG A 143 -2.71 -23.16 1.60
C ARG A 143 -1.45 -23.85 2.08
N TYR A 144 -1.41 -25.16 1.93
CA TYR A 144 -0.35 -26.03 2.41
C TYR A 144 0.25 -26.74 1.21
N GLU A 145 1.54 -26.55 0.99
CA GLU A 145 2.30 -27.18 -0.09
C GLU A 145 3.58 -27.81 0.48
N ASP A 146 3.87 -29.06 0.13
CA ASP A 146 5.11 -29.76 0.46
C ASP A 146 5.43 -30.80 -0.62
N ARG A 147 6.69 -31.22 -0.73
CA ARG A 147 7.15 -32.16 -1.75
C ARG A 147 7.35 -33.53 -1.14
N VAL A 148 6.64 -34.53 -1.66
CA VAL A 148 6.92 -35.94 -1.37
C VAL A 148 8.09 -36.38 -2.26
N GLU A 149 9.21 -36.72 -1.63
CA GLU A 149 10.41 -37.26 -2.26
C GLU A 149 10.45 -38.77 -2.08
N LEU A 150 10.48 -39.49 -3.20
CA LEU A 150 10.59 -40.94 -3.27
C LEU A 150 11.99 -41.29 -3.79
N GLU A 151 12.83 -41.83 -2.92
CA GLU A 151 14.19 -42.25 -3.23
C GLU A 151 14.20 -43.74 -3.59
N PHE A 152 14.75 -44.06 -4.76
CA PHE A 152 14.86 -45.40 -5.29
C PHE A 152 16.32 -45.79 -5.48
N GLU A 153 16.60 -47.09 -5.39
CA GLU A 153 17.89 -47.71 -5.70
C GLU A 153 17.67 -48.85 -6.70
N ASP A 154 18.35 -48.79 -7.84
CA ASP A 154 18.44 -49.92 -8.77
C ASP A 154 19.37 -50.98 -8.16
N GLN A 155 18.86 -52.20 -7.98
CA GLN A 155 19.60 -53.25 -7.29
C GLN A 155 20.75 -53.84 -8.12
N GLN A 156 20.74 -53.68 -9.44
CA GLN A 156 21.76 -54.18 -10.36
C GLN A 156 22.90 -53.18 -10.47
N THR A 157 22.58 -51.91 -10.78
CA THR A 157 23.58 -50.85 -10.98
C THR A 157 24.01 -50.15 -9.68
N LYS A 158 23.28 -50.37 -8.58
CA LYS A 158 23.40 -49.64 -7.30
C LYS A 158 23.15 -48.13 -7.38
N LYS A 159 22.79 -47.61 -8.56
CA LYS A 159 22.51 -46.19 -8.79
C LYS A 159 21.21 -45.80 -8.10
N ARG A 160 21.22 -44.64 -7.45
CA ARG A 160 20.03 -44.06 -6.81
C ARG A 160 19.41 -42.97 -7.67
N PHE A 161 18.12 -42.73 -7.46
CA PHE A 161 17.41 -41.63 -8.11
C PHE A 161 16.20 -41.20 -7.28
N ILE A 162 15.72 -39.97 -7.51
CA ILE A 162 14.53 -39.43 -6.86
C ILE A 162 13.43 -39.20 -7.90
N ILE A 163 12.22 -39.67 -7.58
CA ILE A 163 10.97 -39.17 -8.19
C ILE A 163 10.26 -38.35 -7.11
N SER A 164 9.73 -37.19 -7.47
CA SER A 164 9.03 -36.30 -6.55
C SER A 164 7.61 -35.97 -7.01
N ARG A 165 6.74 -35.71 -6.04
CA ARG A 165 5.34 -35.30 -6.27
C ARG A 165 5.02 -34.14 -5.33
N LEU A 166 4.44 -33.06 -5.86
CA LEU A 166 4.02 -31.92 -5.07
C LEU A 166 2.64 -32.18 -4.46
N ALA A 167 2.55 -32.14 -3.13
CA ALA A 167 1.29 -32.22 -2.40
C ALA A 167 0.73 -30.82 -2.15
N ARG A 168 -0.57 -30.64 -2.39
CA ARG A 168 -1.27 -29.36 -2.19
C ARG A 168 -2.63 -29.55 -1.53
N ALA A 169 -2.93 -28.72 -0.54
CA ALA A 169 -4.22 -28.65 0.11
C ALA A 169 -4.58 -27.19 0.46
N ILE A 170 -5.86 -26.83 0.33
CA ILE A 170 -6.38 -25.52 0.73
C ILE A 170 -7.46 -25.73 1.80
N VAL A 171 -7.30 -25.12 2.96
CA VAL A 171 -8.32 -25.11 4.02
C VAL A 171 -9.07 -23.79 3.95
N GLY A 172 -10.31 -23.81 3.45
CA GLY A 172 -11.08 -22.60 3.15
C GLY A 172 -12.52 -22.84 2.70
N GLU A 173 -13.15 -21.80 2.16
CA GLU A 173 -14.54 -21.81 1.68
C GLU A 173 -14.56 -21.90 0.14
N SER A 174 -14.83 -23.08 -0.41
CA SER A 174 -14.77 -23.36 -1.87
C SER A 174 -15.59 -22.37 -2.73
N GLY A 175 -16.73 -21.91 -2.23
CA GLY A 175 -17.54 -20.87 -2.88
C GLY A 175 -16.79 -19.54 -3.04
N LEU A 176 -16.12 -19.06 -1.97
CA LEU A 176 -15.35 -17.81 -2.01
C LEU A 176 -14.07 -17.92 -2.84
N HIS A 177 -13.37 -19.05 -2.79
CA HIS A 177 -12.24 -19.30 -3.70
C HIS A 177 -12.69 -19.30 -5.16
N SER A 178 -13.82 -19.93 -5.47
CA SER A 178 -14.38 -19.95 -6.82
C SER A 178 -14.85 -18.57 -7.29
N GLN A 179 -15.38 -17.75 -6.37
CA GLN A 179 -15.83 -16.38 -6.64
C GLN A 179 -14.67 -15.39 -6.85
N PHE A 180 -13.58 -15.53 -6.08
CA PHE A 180 -12.51 -14.52 -5.99
C PHE A 180 -11.17 -14.93 -6.59
N LYS A 181 -10.97 -16.15 -7.08
CA LYS A 181 -9.77 -16.53 -7.85
C LYS A 181 -9.55 -15.57 -9.03
N PRO A 182 -8.29 -15.27 -9.41
CA PRO A 182 -8.00 -14.55 -10.64
C PRO A 182 -8.66 -15.24 -11.83
N ARG A 183 -9.22 -14.44 -12.75
CA ARG A 183 -9.77 -14.98 -14.01
C ARG A 183 -8.66 -15.35 -15.01
N GLU A 184 -7.58 -14.57 -14.99
CA GLU A 184 -6.43 -14.67 -15.88
C GLU A 184 -5.16 -14.24 -15.12
N PRO A 185 -3.96 -14.71 -15.51
CA PRO A 185 -2.69 -14.28 -14.91
C PRO A 185 -2.42 -12.77 -15.02
N TYR A 186 -1.66 -12.21 -14.07
CA TYR A 186 -1.27 -10.80 -14.12
C TYR A 186 -0.30 -10.50 -15.27
N VAL A 187 -0.75 -9.68 -16.23
CA VAL A 187 0.08 -9.13 -17.30
C VAL A 187 0.41 -7.67 -16.97
N PRO A 188 1.68 -7.30 -16.75
CA PRO A 188 2.05 -5.91 -16.54
C PRO A 188 1.64 -5.03 -17.73
N ARG A 189 0.85 -3.98 -17.47
CA ARG A 189 0.46 -3.01 -18.49
C ARG A 189 1.72 -2.31 -19.02
N ARG A 190 1.98 -2.41 -20.32
CA ARG A 190 3.01 -1.61 -20.99
C ARG A 190 2.50 -0.17 -21.13
N ILE A 191 3.21 0.79 -20.54
CA ILE A 191 2.95 2.22 -20.76
C ILE A 191 3.46 2.55 -22.16
N THR A 192 2.55 2.79 -23.10
CA THR A 192 2.87 3.24 -24.46
C THR A 192 3.06 4.75 -24.49
N GLY A 193 4.01 5.25 -25.29
CA GLY A 193 4.17 6.69 -25.51
C GLY A 193 2.87 7.34 -26.01
N ARG A 194 2.52 8.49 -25.45
CA ARG A 194 1.35 9.28 -25.88
C ARG A 194 1.68 10.02 -27.19
N GLU A 195 0.92 9.75 -28.25
CA GLU A 195 0.91 10.56 -29.48
C GLU A 195 0.67 12.05 -29.14
N PRO A 196 1.24 13.02 -29.86
CA PRO A 196 1.00 14.45 -29.61
C PRO A 196 -0.49 14.82 -29.73
N GLU A 197 -0.90 15.81 -28.94
CA GLU A 197 -2.29 16.28 -28.85
C GLU A 197 -2.43 17.57 -29.67
N THR A 198 -2.32 17.43 -31.00
CA THR A 198 -2.19 18.57 -31.93
C THR A 198 -3.48 19.38 -32.09
N ASN A 199 -4.66 18.74 -31.96
CA ASN A 199 -5.95 19.42 -32.05
C ASN A 199 -6.89 18.88 -30.98
N VAL A 200 -7.10 19.64 -29.90
CA VAL A 200 -8.01 19.29 -28.80
C VAL A 200 -9.24 20.20 -28.84
N VAL A 201 -10.39 19.64 -29.20
CA VAL A 201 -11.69 20.31 -29.14
C VAL A 201 -12.15 20.35 -27.68
N GLU A 202 -12.12 21.54 -27.07
CA GLU A 202 -12.46 21.72 -25.65
C GLU A 202 -13.96 21.52 -25.37
N GLY A 203 -14.27 20.79 -24.30
CA GLY A 203 -15.64 20.48 -23.91
C GLY A 203 -16.32 21.55 -23.08
N VAL A 204 -17.61 21.33 -22.79
CA VAL A 204 -18.36 22.17 -21.83
C VAL A 204 -17.76 21.98 -20.44
N LYS A 205 -17.21 23.04 -19.85
CA LYS A 205 -16.66 23.03 -18.48
C LYS A 205 -17.76 22.93 -17.41
N PRO A 206 -17.49 22.33 -16.24
CA PRO A 206 -18.47 22.26 -15.16
C PRO A 206 -18.82 23.68 -14.66
N PRO A 207 -20.11 24.04 -14.52
CA PRO A 207 -20.51 25.37 -14.09
C PRO A 207 -19.92 25.82 -12.75
N ALA A 208 -19.62 24.87 -11.87
CA ALA A 208 -18.95 25.08 -10.58
C ALA A 208 -17.61 25.84 -10.70
N LEU A 209 -16.93 25.81 -11.85
CA LEU A 209 -15.72 26.63 -12.08
C LEU A 209 -16.01 28.14 -12.15
N LYS A 210 -17.27 28.54 -12.36
CA LYS A 210 -17.74 29.93 -12.32
C LYS A 210 -18.36 30.34 -10.97
N ALA A 211 -18.44 29.42 -9.99
CA ALA A 211 -19.06 29.66 -8.68
C ALA A 211 -18.31 30.66 -7.79
N ILE A 212 -17.11 31.06 -8.19
CA ILE A 212 -16.21 31.94 -7.43
C ILE A 212 -15.61 32.97 -8.40
N SER A 213 -15.90 34.24 -8.15
CA SER A 213 -15.28 35.36 -8.84
C SER A 213 -13.91 35.64 -8.26
N TYR A 214 -12.87 35.09 -8.90
CA TYR A 214 -11.48 35.36 -8.53
C TYR A 214 -11.04 36.74 -9.02
N VAL A 215 -10.34 37.50 -8.16
CA VAL A 215 -9.78 38.82 -8.48
C VAL A 215 -8.59 38.70 -9.44
N ASN A 216 -7.80 37.64 -9.28
CA ASN A 216 -6.61 37.37 -10.10
C ASN A 216 -6.75 36.04 -10.84
N ALA A 217 -6.25 36.00 -12.08
CA ALA A 217 -6.10 34.76 -12.83
C ALA A 217 -5.16 33.78 -12.10
N MET A 218 -5.44 32.48 -12.18
CA MET A 218 -4.55 31.45 -11.66
C MET A 218 -3.35 31.27 -12.60
N PRO A 219 -2.10 31.33 -12.11
CA PRO A 219 -0.94 31.03 -12.94
C PRO A 219 -0.96 29.57 -13.40
N ARG A 220 -0.39 29.32 -14.58
CA ARG A 220 -0.20 27.98 -15.15
C ARG A 220 1.30 27.74 -15.33
N PRO A 221 2.02 27.33 -14.29
CA PRO A 221 3.45 27.08 -14.36
C PRO A 221 3.72 25.82 -15.19
N ASP A 222 4.37 25.98 -16.34
CA ASP A 222 4.86 24.86 -17.14
C ASP A 222 6.17 24.31 -16.55
N VAL A 223 6.41 23.01 -16.75
CA VAL A 223 7.66 22.35 -16.34
C VAL A 223 8.83 22.92 -17.17
N PRO A 224 9.92 23.42 -16.54
CA PRO A 224 11.06 23.94 -17.27
C PRO A 224 11.62 22.93 -18.29
N PRO A 225 11.85 23.27 -19.57
CA PRO A 225 12.32 22.32 -20.57
C PRO A 225 13.61 21.57 -20.20
N PRO A 226 14.62 22.19 -19.54
CA PRO A 226 15.82 21.48 -19.09
C PRO A 226 15.58 20.50 -17.93
N LEU A 227 14.47 20.64 -17.18
CA LEU A 227 14.05 19.69 -16.14
C LEU A 227 13.27 18.54 -16.78
N LEU A 228 12.35 18.87 -17.69
CA LEU A 228 11.57 17.88 -18.45
C LEU A 228 12.48 16.90 -19.19
N SER A 229 13.53 17.38 -19.86
CA SER A 229 14.45 16.51 -20.60
C SER A 229 15.11 15.45 -19.71
N ILE A 230 15.58 15.82 -18.50
CA ILE A 230 16.14 14.88 -17.51
C ILE A 230 15.08 13.86 -17.07
N LEU A 231 13.85 14.29 -16.82
CA LEU A 231 12.76 13.42 -16.38
C LEU A 231 12.29 12.44 -17.47
N THR A 232 12.43 12.81 -18.74
CA THR A 232 12.11 11.94 -19.90
C THR A 232 13.20 10.95 -20.29
N GLN A 233 14.42 11.07 -19.75
CA GLN A 233 15.51 10.12 -20.03
C GLN A 233 15.30 8.78 -19.29
N SER A 234 15.73 7.67 -19.92
CA SER A 234 15.41 6.29 -19.49
C SER A 234 15.64 5.99 -18.00
N SER A 235 14.68 5.26 -17.41
CA SER A 235 14.56 4.99 -15.97
C SER A 235 15.75 4.31 -15.29
N ALA A 236 16.63 3.65 -16.06
CA ALA A 236 17.83 2.97 -15.58
C ALA A 236 18.84 3.89 -14.86
N ALA A 237 18.70 5.22 -14.99
CA ALA A 237 19.61 6.21 -14.42
C ALA A 237 19.06 6.97 -13.19
N SER A 238 18.06 6.43 -12.49
CA SER A 238 17.33 7.13 -11.41
C SER A 238 18.22 7.83 -10.35
N ALA A 239 19.38 7.28 -9.99
CA ALA A 239 20.34 7.94 -9.09
C ALA A 239 21.00 9.18 -9.73
N ARG A 240 21.48 9.07 -10.98
CA ARG A 240 22.09 10.19 -11.72
C ARG A 240 21.09 11.33 -11.95
N ASN A 241 19.81 11.01 -12.15
CA ASN A 241 18.75 12.00 -12.29
C ASN A 241 18.55 12.79 -10.97
N ILE A 242 18.56 12.11 -9.82
CA ILE A 242 18.49 12.76 -8.49
C ILE A 242 19.65 13.75 -8.31
N ASP A 243 20.88 13.34 -8.60
CA ASP A 243 22.06 14.19 -8.41
C ASP A 243 22.10 15.36 -9.40
N THR A 244 21.68 15.14 -10.65
CA THR A 244 21.58 16.19 -11.67
C THR A 244 20.52 17.23 -11.29
N ILE A 245 19.35 16.79 -10.80
CA ILE A 245 18.29 17.69 -10.34
C ILE A 245 18.75 18.47 -9.10
N ARG A 246 19.37 17.79 -8.12
CA ARG A 246 19.92 18.43 -6.92
C ARG A 246 20.92 19.52 -7.27
N ASN A 247 21.87 19.23 -8.16
CA ASN A 247 22.96 20.16 -8.48
C ASN A 247 22.56 21.31 -9.41
N ARG A 248 21.51 21.15 -10.23
CA ARG A 248 21.10 22.13 -11.26
C ARG A 248 19.85 22.95 -10.92
N PHE A 249 18.92 22.41 -10.12
CA PHE A 249 17.60 23.02 -9.86
C PHE A 249 17.27 23.25 -8.38
N LEU A 250 18.03 22.67 -7.46
CA LEU A 250 17.87 22.92 -6.03
C LEU A 250 18.98 23.86 -5.53
N PRO A 251 18.68 24.76 -4.59
CA PRO A 251 19.69 25.61 -3.98
C PRO A 251 20.62 24.79 -3.07
N LYS A 252 21.87 25.25 -2.91
CA LYS A 252 22.86 24.60 -2.01
C LYS A 252 22.45 24.64 -0.53
N GLN A 253 21.68 25.65 -0.14
CA GLN A 253 21.12 25.82 1.20
C GLN A 253 19.65 26.21 1.08
N LEU A 254 18.82 25.73 2.01
CA LEU A 254 17.40 26.02 2.07
C LEU A 254 17.16 27.16 3.07
N ASP A 255 16.74 28.32 2.56
CA ASP A 255 16.56 29.57 3.31
C ASP A 255 15.30 30.32 2.84
N VAL A 256 14.98 31.48 3.43
CA VAL A 256 13.76 32.25 3.14
C VAL A 256 13.61 32.60 1.64
N GLN A 257 14.72 32.95 0.99
CA GLN A 257 14.74 33.36 -0.42
C GLN A 257 14.75 32.14 -1.34
N SER A 258 15.50 31.11 -0.99
CA SER A 258 15.66 29.90 -1.82
C SER A 258 14.49 28.91 -1.71
N HIS A 259 13.74 28.94 -0.61
CA HIS A 259 12.59 28.07 -0.32
C HIS A 259 11.57 27.98 -1.47
N GLY A 260 11.18 29.13 -2.03
CA GLY A 260 10.21 29.17 -3.13
C GLY A 260 10.67 28.36 -4.35
N ASN A 261 11.93 28.54 -4.75
CA ASN A 261 12.50 27.86 -5.91
C ASN A 261 12.77 26.37 -5.64
N HIS A 262 13.26 26.02 -4.45
CA HIS A 262 13.48 24.63 -4.04
C HIS A 262 12.21 23.79 -4.23
N PHE A 263 11.10 24.19 -3.62
CA PHE A 263 9.87 23.41 -3.66
C PHE A 263 9.15 23.45 -5.02
N LYS A 264 9.25 24.53 -5.80
CA LYS A 264 8.71 24.55 -7.18
C LYS A 264 9.39 23.48 -8.04
N SER A 265 10.70 23.33 -7.94
CA SER A 265 11.46 22.28 -8.63
C SER A 265 10.93 20.89 -8.27
N LEU A 266 10.64 20.61 -6.99
CA LEU A 266 10.10 19.33 -6.55
C LEU A 266 8.65 19.09 -7.01
N LEU A 267 7.80 20.13 -7.01
CA LEU A 267 6.42 20.03 -7.50
C LEU A 267 6.36 19.69 -8.99
N TRP A 268 7.24 20.25 -9.83
CA TRP A 268 7.31 19.87 -11.25
C TRP A 268 7.76 18.41 -11.45
N VAL A 269 8.69 17.92 -10.62
CA VAL A 269 9.13 16.50 -10.63
C VAL A 269 8.00 15.56 -10.20
N GLU A 270 7.19 15.96 -9.23
CA GLU A 270 5.99 15.22 -8.82
C GLU A 270 4.89 15.28 -9.89
N GLU A 271 4.59 16.45 -10.45
CA GLU A 271 3.60 16.63 -11.52
C GLU A 271 3.89 15.71 -12.72
N HIS A 272 5.14 15.71 -13.19
CA HIS A 272 5.56 14.85 -14.29
C HIS A 272 5.34 13.36 -13.97
N ARG A 273 5.67 12.93 -12.74
CA ARG A 273 5.42 11.55 -12.32
C ARG A 273 3.92 11.24 -12.27
N MET A 274 3.12 12.14 -11.71
CA MET A 274 1.66 12.00 -11.64
C MET A 274 1.03 11.86 -13.04
N GLU A 275 1.52 12.61 -14.04
CA GLU A 275 1.08 12.49 -15.44
C GLU A 275 1.55 11.20 -16.12
N HIS A 276 2.79 10.76 -15.85
CA HIS A 276 3.32 9.50 -16.36
C HIS A 276 2.58 8.28 -15.78
N ASP A 277 2.38 8.22 -14.47
CA ASP A 277 1.59 7.17 -13.82
C ASP A 277 0.14 7.16 -14.32
N LEU A 278 -0.39 8.32 -14.72
CA LEU A 278 -1.71 8.44 -15.31
C LEU A 278 -1.78 7.88 -16.73
N ALA A 279 -0.72 7.98 -17.53
CA ALA A 279 -0.67 7.40 -18.87
C ALA A 279 -0.85 5.87 -18.86
N GLY A 280 -0.44 5.18 -17.79
CA GLY A 280 -0.69 3.73 -17.60
C GLY A 280 -2.16 3.34 -17.43
N TYR A 281 -3.07 4.32 -17.26
CA TYR A 281 -4.52 4.10 -17.22
C TYR A 281 -5.22 4.36 -18.54
N ASP A 282 -4.53 4.94 -19.54
CA ASP A 282 -5.12 5.21 -20.86
C ASP A 282 -5.67 3.92 -21.48
N MET A 283 -6.81 4.03 -22.14
CA MET A 283 -7.56 2.89 -22.65
C MET A 283 -7.66 2.97 -24.18
N THR A 284 -7.50 1.84 -24.86
CA THR A 284 -7.69 1.73 -26.31
C THR A 284 -8.94 0.90 -26.60
N LYS A 285 -9.52 1.08 -27.79
CA LYS A 285 -10.68 0.32 -28.29
C LYS A 285 -11.88 0.23 -27.32
N SER A 286 -12.07 1.25 -26.48
CA SER A 286 -13.05 1.27 -25.39
C SER A 286 -14.33 2.01 -25.76
N THR A 287 -15.47 1.62 -25.21
CA THR A 287 -16.78 2.22 -25.51
C THR A 287 -17.16 3.29 -24.48
N LEU A 288 -18.08 4.18 -24.86
CA LEU A 288 -18.73 5.15 -23.97
C LEU A 288 -20.23 4.82 -23.87
N ALA A 289 -20.79 4.84 -22.68
CA ALA A 289 -22.22 4.59 -22.43
C ALA A 289 -23.07 5.88 -22.45
N ARG A 290 -24.38 5.72 -22.65
CA ARG A 290 -25.40 6.77 -22.61
C ARG A 290 -26.36 6.52 -21.44
N HIS A 291 -26.70 7.58 -20.71
CA HIS A 291 -27.69 7.55 -19.63
C HIS A 291 -28.97 8.24 -20.09
N ILE A 292 -30.10 7.56 -19.93
CA ILE A 292 -31.45 8.10 -20.14
C ILE A 292 -31.86 8.76 -18.80
N PRO A 293 -32.36 10.01 -18.76
CA PRO A 293 -33.15 10.67 -19.81
C PRO A 293 -32.45 11.82 -20.55
N THR A 294 -31.18 12.11 -20.27
CA THR A 294 -30.53 13.36 -20.72
C THR A 294 -29.52 13.17 -21.85
N THR A 295 -29.84 13.66 -23.05
CA THR A 295 -29.04 13.54 -24.29
C THR A 295 -27.65 14.18 -24.25
N THR A 296 -27.39 15.08 -23.29
CA THR A 296 -26.15 15.88 -23.20
C THR A 296 -24.97 15.20 -22.50
N TRP A 297 -25.18 14.04 -21.86
CA TRP A 297 -24.17 13.39 -21.02
C TRP A 297 -23.62 12.12 -21.70
N ARG A 298 -22.34 11.83 -21.45
CA ARG A 298 -21.66 10.60 -21.86
C ARG A 298 -20.96 9.99 -20.66
N PHE A 299 -20.98 8.67 -20.56
CA PHE A 299 -20.53 7.95 -19.37
C PHE A 299 -19.38 7.03 -19.73
N LEU A 300 -18.30 7.15 -18.98
CA LEU A 300 -17.21 6.18 -19.03
C LEU A 300 -17.31 5.28 -17.80
N ALA A 301 -17.46 3.97 -18.03
CA ALA A 301 -17.31 2.98 -16.97
C ALA A 301 -15.87 3.02 -16.47
N LEU A 302 -15.68 3.28 -15.17
CA LEU A 302 -14.36 3.42 -14.57
C LEU A 302 -14.01 2.22 -13.70
N LEU A 303 -12.75 1.81 -13.80
CA LEU A 303 -12.19 0.78 -12.95
C LEU A 303 -11.72 1.31 -11.57
N LYS A 304 -11.51 2.62 -11.40
CA LYS A 304 -10.88 3.21 -10.18
C LYS A 304 -11.32 4.65 -9.84
N ASN A 305 -11.12 5.01 -8.56
CA ASN A 305 -11.34 6.30 -7.90
C ASN A 305 -11.10 7.53 -8.80
N ALA A 306 -12.18 8.19 -9.24
CA ALA A 306 -12.10 9.33 -10.17
C ALA A 306 -11.87 10.70 -9.50
N ARG A 307 -11.24 10.74 -8.32
CA ARG A 307 -11.01 11.99 -7.56
C ARG A 307 -9.85 12.85 -8.09
N ALA A 308 -9.06 12.33 -9.03
CA ALA A 308 -7.86 12.99 -9.56
C ALA A 308 -8.00 13.53 -11.01
N TRP A 309 -9.17 13.33 -11.65
CA TRP A 309 -9.42 13.72 -13.05
C TRP A 309 -10.44 14.86 -13.12
N ASP A 310 -10.14 15.90 -13.88
CA ASP A 310 -11.05 16.99 -14.26
C ASP A 310 -11.41 16.97 -15.76
N ARG A 311 -10.54 16.36 -16.57
CA ARG A 311 -10.64 16.26 -18.03
C ARG A 311 -10.20 14.88 -18.52
N ILE A 312 -10.97 14.31 -19.45
CA ILE A 312 -10.67 13.05 -20.14
C ILE A 312 -10.68 13.35 -21.64
N LEU A 313 -9.61 13.02 -22.36
CA LEU A 313 -9.56 13.18 -23.81
C LEU A 313 -10.03 11.91 -24.50
N VAL A 314 -10.84 12.06 -25.55
CA VAL A 314 -11.42 10.96 -26.32
C VAL A 314 -11.15 11.17 -27.81
N ARG A 315 -10.59 10.16 -28.48
CA ARG A 315 -10.40 10.09 -29.93
C ARG A 315 -11.13 8.85 -30.46
N ARG A 316 -11.86 8.96 -31.58
CA ARG A 316 -12.47 7.78 -32.23
C ARG A 316 -11.35 6.85 -32.71
N ASN A 317 -11.55 5.53 -32.63
CA ASN A 317 -10.55 4.54 -33.07
C ASN A 317 -10.15 4.70 -34.54
N GLU A 318 -11.11 5.06 -35.40
CA GLU A 318 -10.92 5.36 -36.83
C GLU A 318 -10.72 6.86 -37.12
N GLY A 319 -10.67 7.71 -36.09
CA GLY A 319 -10.49 9.15 -36.24
C GLY A 319 -9.03 9.53 -36.50
N PRO A 320 -8.77 10.66 -37.22
CA PRO A 320 -7.42 11.08 -37.56
C PRO A 320 -6.54 11.24 -36.31
N PRO A 321 -5.26 10.84 -36.37
CA PRO A 321 -4.35 10.95 -35.23
C PRO A 321 -4.19 12.42 -34.79
N GLY A 322 -3.99 12.64 -33.50
CA GLY A 322 -3.84 13.99 -32.92
C GLY A 322 -5.14 14.80 -32.74
N HIS A 323 -6.28 14.37 -33.30
CA HIS A 323 -7.58 15.00 -33.07
C HIS A 323 -8.32 14.38 -31.88
N TRP A 324 -8.53 15.16 -30.82
CA TRP A 324 -9.11 14.74 -29.54
C TRP A 324 -10.28 15.62 -29.13
N TYR A 325 -11.27 15.05 -28.46
CA TYR A 325 -12.35 15.77 -27.80
C TYR A 325 -12.14 15.73 -26.28
N ALA A 326 -12.10 16.89 -25.63
CA ALA A 326 -12.05 16.97 -24.18
C ALA A 326 -13.45 16.79 -23.58
N GLY A 327 -13.62 15.74 -22.79
CA GLY A 327 -14.77 15.55 -21.91
C GLY A 327 -14.43 16.06 -20.51
N HIS A 328 -15.18 17.04 -20.00
CA HIS A 328 -15.00 17.50 -18.64
C HIS A 328 -15.82 16.68 -17.65
N VAL A 329 -15.18 16.27 -16.55
CA VAL A 329 -15.82 15.57 -15.43
C VAL A 329 -16.74 16.53 -14.69
N HIS A 330 -18.04 16.28 -14.67
CA HIS A 330 -18.98 17.05 -13.85
C HIS A 330 -19.39 16.31 -12.59
N PHE A 331 -19.44 14.99 -12.63
CA PHE A 331 -19.73 14.15 -11.47
C PHE A 331 -19.11 12.77 -11.61
N VAL A 332 -18.87 12.16 -10.45
CA VAL A 332 -18.28 10.84 -10.28
C VAL A 332 -19.26 10.00 -9.48
N ARG A 333 -19.64 8.84 -10.01
CA ARG A 333 -20.38 7.79 -9.29
C ARG A 333 -19.43 6.61 -9.04
N GLN A 334 -19.87 5.62 -8.26
CA GLN A 334 -18.99 4.53 -7.81
C GLN A 334 -18.30 3.75 -8.94
N CYS A 335 -18.97 3.57 -10.10
CA CYS A 335 -18.47 2.81 -11.25
C CYS A 335 -18.44 3.60 -12.57
N GLU A 336 -18.81 4.87 -12.58
CA GLU A 336 -18.95 5.66 -13.81
C GLU A 336 -18.66 7.16 -13.61
N VAL A 337 -18.23 7.84 -14.68
CA VAL A 337 -18.03 9.29 -14.70
C VAL A 337 -18.87 9.95 -15.78
N GLY A 338 -19.60 11.01 -15.37
CA GLY A 338 -20.39 11.85 -16.26
C GLY A 338 -19.53 12.93 -16.92
N LEU A 339 -19.37 12.80 -18.23
CA LEU A 339 -18.64 13.72 -19.10
C LEU A 339 -19.61 14.57 -19.94
N ARG A 340 -19.21 15.81 -20.22
CA ARG A 340 -19.74 16.59 -21.35
C ARG A 340 -18.62 17.01 -22.28
N PHE A 341 -18.86 16.79 -23.57
CA PHE A 341 -17.98 17.16 -24.68
C PHE A 341 -18.49 18.45 -25.34
N HIS A 342 -17.77 18.92 -26.36
CA HIS A 342 -18.24 19.98 -27.24
C HIS A 342 -19.50 19.54 -28.03
N GLN A 343 -20.29 20.50 -28.53
CA GLN A 343 -21.50 20.20 -29.31
C GLN A 343 -21.20 19.39 -30.58
N SER A 344 -20.07 19.67 -31.23
CA SER A 344 -19.58 18.92 -32.42
C SER A 344 -19.12 17.48 -32.13
N PHE A 345 -19.24 16.97 -30.90
CA PHE A 345 -19.03 15.55 -30.60
C PHE A 345 -20.27 14.72 -31.01
N GLU A 346 -20.50 14.69 -32.32
CA GLU A 346 -21.61 13.99 -32.96
C GLU A 346 -21.28 12.52 -33.27
N GLY A 347 -22.21 11.78 -33.88
CA GLY A 347 -21.98 10.42 -34.40
C GLY A 347 -21.47 9.41 -33.37
N TRP A 348 -21.94 9.48 -32.12
CA TRP A 348 -21.68 8.47 -31.09
C TRP A 348 -22.63 7.27 -31.25
N SER A 349 -22.12 6.05 -31.05
CA SER A 349 -22.91 4.82 -30.88
C SER A 349 -22.35 4.00 -29.70
N GLN A 350 -23.12 3.02 -29.19
CA GLN A 350 -22.64 2.14 -28.11
C GLN A 350 -21.51 1.22 -28.56
N GLU A 351 -21.46 0.88 -29.85
CA GLU A 351 -20.44 0.04 -30.47
C GLU A 351 -19.17 0.82 -30.85
N GLN A 352 -19.27 2.14 -30.98
CA GLN A 352 -18.14 2.99 -31.36
C GLN A 352 -17.01 2.87 -30.34
N LYS A 353 -15.85 2.45 -30.86
CA LYS A 353 -14.61 2.31 -30.09
C LYS A 353 -13.82 3.60 -30.11
N TYR A 354 -13.21 3.92 -28.96
CA TYR A 354 -12.45 5.12 -28.70
C TYR A 354 -11.09 4.80 -28.05
N HIS A 355 -10.11 5.67 -28.29
CA HIS A 355 -8.97 5.87 -27.43
C HIS A 355 -9.32 6.90 -26.37
N ILE A 356 -8.96 6.62 -25.12
CA ILE A 356 -9.32 7.41 -23.95
C ILE A 356 -8.03 7.73 -23.19
N ARG A 357 -7.78 9.02 -22.95
CA ARG A 357 -6.66 9.48 -22.14
C ARG A 357 -7.13 10.24 -20.92
N PHE A 358 -6.55 9.93 -19.77
CA PHE A 358 -6.84 10.64 -18.53
C PHE A 358 -5.89 11.82 -18.35
N LYS A 359 -6.42 12.99 -17.97
CA LYS A 359 -5.62 14.16 -17.60
C LYS A 359 -5.67 14.40 -16.09
N LEU A 360 -4.52 14.85 -15.57
CA LEU A 360 -4.34 15.22 -14.18
C LEU A 360 -5.02 16.56 -13.92
N ASN A 361 -5.83 16.64 -12.87
CA ASN A 361 -6.28 17.93 -12.35
C ASN A 361 -5.07 18.67 -11.73
N LYS A 362 -4.51 19.64 -12.46
CA LYS A 362 -3.32 20.40 -12.04
C LYS A 362 -3.62 21.54 -11.05
N ILE A 363 -4.89 21.88 -10.80
CA ILE A 363 -5.28 23.02 -9.93
C ILE A 363 -4.62 22.96 -8.53
N PRO A 364 -4.58 21.82 -7.81
CA PRO A 364 -3.91 21.74 -6.50
C PRO A 364 -2.42 22.07 -6.55
N LEU A 365 -1.72 21.66 -7.61
CA LEU A 365 -0.29 21.92 -7.80
C LEU A 365 -0.07 23.39 -8.20
N TRP A 366 -0.87 23.92 -9.12
CA TRP A 366 -0.81 25.32 -9.53
C TRP A 366 -1.09 26.30 -8.38
N ARG A 367 -1.96 25.95 -7.42
CA ARG A 367 -2.15 26.73 -6.18
C ARG A 367 -0.92 26.70 -5.27
N GLN A 368 -0.20 25.57 -5.19
CA GLN A 368 1.05 25.47 -4.45
C GLN A 368 2.15 26.32 -5.12
N HIS A 369 2.33 26.23 -6.44
CA HIS A 369 3.23 27.11 -7.18
C HIS A 369 2.88 28.60 -7.00
N GLN A 370 1.60 28.99 -7.11
CA GLN A 370 1.15 30.36 -6.87
C GLN A 370 1.54 30.87 -5.46
N ALA A 371 1.39 30.03 -4.44
CA ALA A 371 1.81 30.36 -3.08
C ALA A 371 3.34 30.46 -2.96
N LEU A 372 4.11 29.61 -3.65
CA LEU A 372 5.58 29.63 -3.65
C LEU A 372 6.17 30.84 -4.41
N ASP A 373 5.55 31.29 -5.50
CA ASP A 373 5.92 32.51 -6.24
C ASP A 373 5.54 33.81 -5.52
N THR A 374 4.67 33.72 -4.51
CA THR A 374 4.29 34.86 -3.69
C THR A 374 5.46 35.31 -2.81
N HIS A 375 5.83 36.60 -2.84
CA HIS A 375 6.84 37.17 -1.95
C HIS A 375 6.43 36.99 -0.48
N PHE A 376 7.32 36.36 0.30
CA PHE A 376 7.05 35.90 1.66
C PHE A 376 8.29 36.00 2.56
N ASP A 377 8.67 37.24 2.91
CA ASP A 377 9.71 37.51 3.89
C ASP A 377 9.16 37.35 5.33
N GLN A 378 9.14 36.10 5.81
CA GLN A 378 8.72 35.72 7.17
C GLN A 378 9.64 34.62 7.73
N PRO A 379 10.89 34.95 8.15
CA PRO A 379 11.82 33.97 8.72
C PRO A 379 11.25 33.26 9.95
N ARG A 380 10.44 33.95 10.78
CA ARG A 380 9.72 33.37 11.93
C ARG A 380 8.79 32.19 11.58
N ILE A 381 8.38 32.06 10.32
CA ILE A 381 7.49 30.99 9.85
C ILE A 381 8.30 29.89 9.16
N LEU A 382 9.19 30.24 8.23
CA LEU A 382 9.92 29.23 7.44
C LEU A 382 11.14 28.64 8.18
N PHE A 383 11.88 29.48 8.91
CA PHE A 383 13.14 29.11 9.60
C PHE A 383 13.22 29.80 10.98
N PRO A 384 12.31 29.47 11.91
CA PRO A 384 12.29 30.09 13.24
C PRO A 384 13.55 29.76 14.04
N ILE A 385 14.13 30.80 14.64
CA ILE A 385 15.20 30.74 15.64
C ILE A 385 14.64 31.13 17.01
N SER A 386 15.39 30.87 18.09
CA SER A 386 14.91 31.07 19.47
C SER A 386 14.41 32.48 19.79
N SER A 387 14.89 33.52 19.10
CA SER A 387 14.42 34.90 19.26
C SER A 387 13.06 35.19 18.61
N HIS A 388 12.61 34.34 17.67
CA HIS A 388 11.28 34.41 17.05
C HIS A 388 10.18 33.74 17.89
N LEU A 389 10.55 32.96 18.91
CA LEU A 389 9.61 32.20 19.72
C LEU A 389 8.94 33.09 20.78
N PRO A 390 7.69 32.78 21.19
CA PRO A 390 7.04 33.45 22.32
C PRO A 390 7.88 33.32 23.60
N LYS A 391 8.15 34.45 24.26
CA LYS A 391 8.89 34.46 25.54
C LYS A 391 8.09 33.90 26.72
N ALA A 392 6.76 33.89 26.61
CA ALA A 392 5.85 33.30 27.59
C ALA A 392 5.28 31.99 27.05
N PRO A 393 5.05 30.97 27.90
CA PRO A 393 4.35 29.76 27.50
C PRO A 393 2.93 30.12 27.03
N PRO A 394 2.35 29.42 26.03
CA PRO A 394 0.92 29.53 25.75
C PRO A 394 0.13 29.19 27.02
N PRO A 395 -1.00 29.86 27.29
CA PRO A 395 -1.75 29.66 28.52
C PRO A 395 -2.15 28.19 28.67
N GLN A 396 -1.64 27.54 29.72
CA GLN A 396 -2.07 26.19 30.09
C GLN A 396 -3.54 26.26 30.52
N GLN A 397 -4.40 25.64 29.72
CA GLN A 397 -5.83 25.52 29.97
C GLN A 397 -6.18 24.05 30.17
N ASP A 398 -7.13 23.77 31.05
CA ASP A 398 -7.64 22.41 31.31
C ASP A 398 -8.40 21.86 30.09
N ILE A 399 -7.66 21.26 29.16
CA ILE A 399 -8.18 20.76 27.89
C ILE A 399 -8.22 19.21 27.89
N LYS A 400 -9.38 18.64 27.55
CA LYS A 400 -9.66 17.21 27.30
C LYS A 400 -10.74 17.09 26.20
N PRO A 401 -11.03 15.90 25.61
CA PRO A 401 -10.21 14.70 25.36
C PRO A 401 -9.91 14.58 23.84
N PRO A 402 -10.26 13.48 23.11
CA PRO A 402 -9.46 12.32 22.68
C PRO A 402 -8.82 12.46 21.27
N GLY A 403 -7.99 11.54 20.74
CA GLY A 403 -7.39 10.32 21.33
C GLY A 403 -5.99 10.51 21.92
N THR A 404 -5.28 11.59 21.58
CA THR A 404 -4.54 12.40 22.59
C THR A 404 -5.10 13.82 22.68
N GLY A 405 -6.07 14.16 21.81
CA GLY A 405 -6.82 15.40 21.86
C GLY A 405 -6.50 16.44 20.79
N LYS A 406 -5.50 16.24 19.92
CA LYS A 406 -5.02 17.22 18.91
C LYS A 406 -6.10 18.15 18.32
N THR A 407 -7.03 17.62 17.52
CA THR A 407 -8.11 18.40 16.88
C THR A 407 -9.02 19.08 17.90
N MET A 408 -9.37 18.40 19.01
CA MET A 408 -10.20 18.97 20.07
C MET A 408 -9.49 20.08 20.83
N THR A 409 -8.17 19.99 21.03
CA THR A 409 -7.32 21.04 21.59
C THR A 409 -7.29 22.27 20.68
N ILE A 410 -7.21 22.09 19.35
CA ILE A 410 -7.40 23.19 18.39
C ILE A 410 -8.80 23.81 18.54
N VAL A 411 -9.86 23.00 18.52
CA VAL A 411 -11.24 23.48 18.62
C VAL A 411 -11.46 24.27 19.91
N GLU A 412 -10.96 23.78 21.04
CA GLU A 412 -11.10 24.45 22.33
C GLU A 412 -10.27 25.73 22.40
N ALA A 413 -9.02 25.71 21.92
CA ALA A 413 -8.20 26.91 21.79
C ALA A 413 -8.87 27.98 20.92
N ILE A 414 -9.54 27.60 19.82
CA ILE A 414 -10.31 28.52 18.98
C ILE A 414 -11.49 29.12 19.76
N LYS A 415 -12.28 28.30 20.47
CA LYS A 415 -13.40 28.78 21.30
C LYS A 415 -12.94 29.79 22.34
N GLN A 416 -11.87 29.47 23.07
CA GLN A 416 -11.35 30.35 24.12
C GLN A 416 -10.66 31.61 23.58
N LEU A 417 -9.95 31.53 22.46
CA LEU A 417 -9.39 32.73 21.80
C LEU A 417 -10.48 33.69 21.36
N VAL A 418 -11.56 33.22 20.73
CA VAL A 418 -12.64 34.09 20.26
C VAL A 418 -13.48 34.64 21.42
N LYS A 419 -13.66 33.85 22.51
CA LYS A 419 -14.30 34.32 23.75
C LYS A 419 -13.50 35.43 24.44
N ASN A 420 -12.18 35.25 24.56
CA ASN A 420 -11.32 36.15 25.32
C ASN A 420 -10.77 37.33 24.49
N LYS A 421 -10.82 37.26 23.15
CA LYS A 421 -10.39 38.32 22.24
C LYS A 421 -11.49 38.55 21.19
N PRO A 422 -12.43 39.50 21.41
CA PRO A 422 -13.57 39.73 20.50
C PRO A 422 -13.17 40.07 19.06
N ASN A 423 -11.99 40.67 18.87
CA ASN A 423 -11.42 41.01 17.56
C ASN A 423 -10.70 39.84 16.88
N ALA A 424 -10.65 38.65 17.49
CA ALA A 424 -10.01 37.48 16.91
C ALA A 424 -10.75 37.02 15.65
N ARG A 425 -9.99 36.97 14.55
CA ARG A 425 -10.38 36.34 13.28
C ARG A 425 -9.51 35.13 13.05
N ILE A 426 -10.14 33.98 12.82
CA ILE A 426 -9.52 32.67 12.79
C ILE A 426 -9.70 32.03 11.41
N LEU A 427 -8.61 31.54 10.84
CA LEU A 427 -8.65 30.59 9.72
C LEU A 427 -8.14 29.24 10.22
N ALA A 428 -8.99 28.21 10.21
CA ALA A 428 -8.59 26.84 10.50
C ALA A 428 -8.62 26.01 9.21
N TYR A 429 -7.61 25.18 8.97
CA TYR A 429 -7.62 24.27 7.85
C TYR A 429 -6.85 22.97 8.10
N ALA A 430 -7.12 21.98 7.26
CA ALA A 430 -6.44 20.69 7.26
C ALA A 430 -6.24 20.17 5.81
N PRO A 431 -5.39 19.17 5.57
CA PRO A 431 -5.17 18.63 4.23
C PRO A 431 -6.42 17.92 3.66
N SER A 432 -7.13 17.17 4.51
CA SER A 432 -8.32 16.42 4.12
C SER A 432 -9.63 17.15 4.45
N ASN A 433 -10.68 16.90 3.65
CA ASN A 433 -12.01 17.39 3.98
C ASN A 433 -12.52 16.81 5.31
N ALA A 434 -12.26 15.52 5.60
CA ALA A 434 -12.74 14.89 6.82
C ALA A 434 -12.19 15.55 8.10
N ALA A 435 -10.92 15.96 8.12
CA ALA A 435 -10.34 16.71 9.23
C ALA A 435 -10.93 18.13 9.35
N ALA A 436 -11.09 18.84 8.23
CA ALA A 436 -11.73 20.16 8.22
C ALA A 436 -13.22 20.11 8.62
N ASP A 437 -13.93 19.05 8.24
CA ASP A 437 -15.33 18.80 8.60
C ASP A 437 -15.45 18.51 10.11
N LEU A 438 -14.52 17.74 10.69
CA LEU A 438 -14.45 17.50 12.13
C LEU A 438 -14.23 18.79 12.92
N ILE A 439 -13.33 19.69 12.47
CA ILE A 439 -13.12 20.99 13.10
C ILE A 439 -14.41 21.81 13.10
N ALA A 440 -15.08 21.94 11.95
CA ALA A 440 -16.32 22.72 11.85
C ALA A 440 -17.47 22.13 12.68
N SER A 441 -17.65 20.80 12.66
CA SER A 441 -18.69 20.10 13.42
C SER A 441 -18.55 20.34 14.92
N ARG A 442 -17.31 20.31 15.44
CA ARG A 442 -17.01 20.55 16.86
C ARG A 442 -17.04 22.02 17.29
N LEU A 443 -16.98 22.94 16.33
CA LEU A 443 -17.11 24.39 16.56
C LEU A 443 -18.57 24.87 16.52
N ARG A 444 -19.46 24.18 15.80
CA ARG A 444 -20.88 24.52 15.63
C ARG A 444 -21.55 24.97 16.93
N ASP A 445 -21.40 24.19 17.99
CA ASP A 445 -22.14 24.39 19.24
C ASP A 445 -21.70 25.67 20.00
N ALA A 446 -20.66 26.36 19.52
CA ALA A 446 -20.15 27.62 20.07
C ALA A 446 -20.29 28.83 19.11
N PHE A 447 -20.75 28.63 17.86
CA PHE A 447 -20.79 29.68 16.83
C PHE A 447 -22.03 29.57 15.94
N ASN A 448 -22.70 30.68 15.70
CA ASN A 448 -23.85 30.71 14.79
C ASN A 448 -23.42 30.75 13.30
N ILE A 449 -24.39 30.63 12.39
CA ILE A 449 -24.19 30.53 10.93
C ILE A 449 -23.60 31.79 10.26
N ASP A 450 -23.53 32.92 10.96
CA ASP A 450 -22.85 34.14 10.50
C ASP A 450 -21.49 34.38 11.18
N GLU A 451 -21.12 33.53 12.13
CA GLU A 451 -19.82 33.54 12.81
C GLU A 451 -18.88 32.43 12.32
N LEU A 452 -19.41 31.26 11.98
CA LEU A 452 -18.66 30.09 11.48
C LEU A 452 -18.98 29.83 10.01
N PHE A 453 -17.94 29.62 9.19
CA PHE A 453 -18.10 29.28 7.77
C PHE A 453 -17.22 28.10 7.34
N ARG A 454 -17.83 27.03 6.83
CA ARG A 454 -17.15 25.87 6.24
C ARG A 454 -17.06 26.06 4.71
N LEU A 455 -15.86 26.37 4.24
CA LEU A 455 -15.55 26.62 2.84
C LEU A 455 -15.16 25.33 2.09
N TYR A 456 -16.05 24.85 1.22
CA TYR A 456 -15.79 23.73 0.31
C TYR A 456 -15.34 24.21 -1.08
N ALA A 457 -14.56 23.38 -1.76
CA ALA A 457 -14.29 23.56 -3.18
C ALA A 457 -15.59 23.39 -4.00
N PRO A 458 -15.82 24.17 -5.07
CA PRO A 458 -17.04 24.07 -5.89
C PRO A 458 -17.30 22.69 -6.53
N SER A 459 -16.25 21.88 -6.69
CA SER A 459 -16.33 20.51 -7.21
C SER A 459 -16.78 19.47 -6.17
N ARG A 460 -16.97 19.84 -4.90
CA ARG A 460 -17.47 18.95 -3.85
C ARG A 460 -18.96 18.66 -4.08
N HIS A 461 -19.35 17.39 -4.04
CA HIS A 461 -20.76 17.00 -4.14
C HIS A 461 -21.46 17.13 -2.78
N LYS A 462 -22.75 17.50 -2.78
CA LYS A 462 -23.56 17.67 -1.56
C LYS A 462 -23.55 16.40 -0.70
N ASP A 463 -23.81 15.24 -1.29
CA ASP A 463 -23.86 13.93 -0.60
C ASP A 463 -22.52 13.48 0.03
N GLN A 464 -21.46 14.27 -0.12
CA GLN A 464 -20.16 14.05 0.54
C GLN A 464 -19.91 15.05 1.68
N VAL A 465 -20.88 15.87 2.04
CA VAL A 465 -20.85 16.85 3.13
C VAL A 465 -21.84 16.37 4.20
N PRO A 466 -21.46 16.35 5.49
CA PRO A 466 -22.40 16.06 6.56
C PRO A 466 -23.57 17.06 6.53
N ASP A 467 -24.81 16.57 6.55
CA ASP A 467 -26.01 17.44 6.52
C ASP A 467 -25.98 18.47 7.65
N GLU A 468 -25.44 18.07 8.80
CA GLU A 468 -25.25 18.89 10.00
C GLU A 468 -24.33 20.11 9.81
N LEU A 469 -23.55 20.15 8.73
CA LEU A 469 -22.67 21.27 8.34
C LEU A 469 -23.26 22.14 7.23
N MET A 470 -24.27 21.68 6.49
CA MET A 470 -24.84 22.42 5.35
C MET A 470 -25.24 23.87 5.68
N PRO A 471 -25.83 24.20 6.85
CA PRO A 471 -26.16 25.59 7.23
C PRO A 471 -24.95 26.53 7.34
N TYR A 472 -23.75 25.98 7.56
CA TYR A 472 -22.48 26.71 7.69
C TYR A 472 -21.74 26.84 6.37
N THR A 473 -22.36 26.48 5.24
CA THR A 473 -21.77 26.53 3.89
C THR A 473 -22.42 27.59 3.02
N TYR A 474 -21.83 27.84 1.84
CA TYR A 474 -22.45 28.67 0.80
C TYR A 474 -22.74 27.80 -0.43
N TYR A 475 -23.84 27.04 -0.33
CA TYR A 475 -24.38 26.23 -1.41
C TYR A 475 -25.50 27.02 -2.11
N HIS A 476 -25.33 27.31 -3.40
CA HIS A 476 -26.24 28.19 -4.13
C HIS A 476 -26.46 27.72 -5.56
N GLU A 477 -27.59 28.11 -6.14
CA GLU A 477 -27.89 27.87 -7.55
C GLU A 477 -27.09 28.82 -8.44
N LEU A 478 -26.60 28.29 -9.55
CA LEU A 478 -25.96 29.07 -10.62
C LEU A 478 -26.90 29.12 -11.82
N PRO A 479 -26.95 30.24 -12.58
CA PRO A 479 -27.77 30.34 -13.78
C PRO A 479 -27.56 29.16 -14.74
N ASN A 480 -28.65 28.55 -15.20
CA ASN A 480 -28.69 27.42 -16.13
C ASN A 480 -27.85 26.20 -15.69
N SER A 481 -27.66 26.00 -14.39
CA SER A 481 -26.66 25.08 -13.83
C SER A 481 -27.13 24.39 -12.54
N ARG A 482 -26.51 23.26 -12.18
CA ARG A 482 -26.76 22.62 -10.88
C ARG A 482 -26.19 23.47 -9.74
N PRO A 483 -26.83 23.50 -8.56
CA PRO A 483 -26.29 24.17 -7.38
C PRO A 483 -24.96 23.57 -6.93
N CYS A 484 -24.08 24.44 -6.44
CA CYS A 484 -22.71 24.09 -6.04
C CYS A 484 -22.22 24.97 -4.88
N PHE A 485 -21.11 24.56 -4.27
CA PHE A 485 -20.45 25.36 -3.25
C PHE A 485 -19.69 26.54 -3.88
N GLY A 486 -19.67 27.67 -3.21
CA GLY A 486 -18.89 28.85 -3.60
C GLY A 486 -18.43 29.65 -2.38
N ALA A 487 -18.14 30.93 -2.61
CA ALA A 487 -17.86 31.89 -1.54
C ALA A 487 -18.91 33.02 -1.59
N PRO A 488 -19.44 33.48 -0.44
CA PRO A 488 -20.31 34.65 -0.39
C PRO A 488 -19.52 35.95 -0.64
N THR A 489 -20.23 37.07 -0.70
CA THR A 489 -19.62 38.40 -0.92
C THR A 489 -18.53 38.72 0.10
N MET A 490 -17.54 39.51 -0.30
CA MET A 490 -16.42 39.94 0.57
C MET A 490 -16.91 40.58 1.89
N GLY A 491 -18.02 41.32 1.85
CA GLY A 491 -18.66 41.89 3.04
C GLY A 491 -19.14 40.83 4.03
N ARG A 492 -19.73 39.71 3.56
CA ARG A 492 -20.10 38.59 4.44
C ARG A 492 -18.87 37.80 4.88
N MET A 493 -17.92 37.55 3.98
CA MET A 493 -16.66 36.84 4.29
C MET A 493 -15.89 37.48 5.45
N LYS A 494 -15.83 38.82 5.52
CA LYS A 494 -15.17 39.56 6.61
C LYS A 494 -15.91 39.53 7.96
N ARG A 495 -17.19 39.13 7.98
CA ARG A 495 -18.00 39.09 9.22
C ARG A 495 -17.80 37.80 10.02
N PHE A 496 -17.47 36.69 9.36
CA PHE A 496 -17.18 35.42 10.03
C PHE A 496 -16.03 35.59 11.05
N LYS A 497 -16.18 35.00 12.23
CA LYS A 497 -15.14 34.92 13.26
C LYS A 497 -14.19 33.76 12.98
N VAL A 498 -14.73 32.64 12.46
CA VAL A 498 -13.97 31.44 12.12
C VAL A 498 -14.31 30.97 10.71
N ILE A 499 -13.31 30.78 9.87
CA ILE A 499 -13.44 30.11 8.56
C ILE A 499 -12.69 28.78 8.60
N VAL A 500 -13.33 27.70 8.14
CA VAL A 500 -12.81 26.33 8.12
C VAL A 500 -12.72 25.80 6.70
N ALA A 501 -11.53 25.43 6.24
CA ALA A 501 -11.24 25.05 4.85
C ALA A 501 -10.32 23.82 4.75
N THR A 502 -10.08 23.32 3.54
CA THR A 502 -8.87 22.49 3.28
C THR A 502 -7.70 23.36 2.83
N CYS A 503 -6.45 22.87 2.92
CA CYS A 503 -5.24 23.58 2.48
C CYS A 503 -5.42 24.28 1.12
N ILE A 504 -5.85 23.51 0.11
CA ILE A 504 -6.09 24.03 -1.25
C ILE A 504 -7.36 24.91 -1.32
N SER A 505 -8.44 24.57 -0.62
CA SER A 505 -9.68 25.38 -0.65
C SER A 505 -9.48 26.75 0.00
N ALA A 506 -8.62 26.87 1.00
CA ALA A 506 -8.31 28.15 1.64
C ALA A 506 -7.64 29.17 0.68
N SER A 507 -7.04 28.71 -0.43
CA SER A 507 -6.54 29.62 -1.48
C SER A 507 -7.67 30.46 -2.12
N ILE A 508 -8.93 30.01 -2.04
CA ILE A 508 -10.10 30.77 -2.48
C ILE A 508 -10.18 32.11 -1.73
N ILE A 509 -9.87 32.13 -0.43
CA ILE A 509 -10.02 33.30 0.44
C ILE A 509 -9.14 34.46 -0.06
N SER A 510 -7.87 34.18 -0.33
CA SER A 510 -6.97 35.16 -0.98
C SER A 510 -7.39 35.43 -2.43
N GLY A 511 -7.83 34.39 -3.15
CA GLY A 511 -8.26 34.48 -4.54
C GLY A 511 -9.47 35.40 -4.80
N ILE A 512 -10.38 35.56 -3.84
CA ILE A 512 -11.49 36.53 -3.88
C ILE A 512 -11.10 37.92 -3.34
N GLY A 513 -9.82 38.14 -3.01
CA GLY A 513 -9.30 39.44 -2.59
C GLY A 513 -9.34 39.71 -1.07
N MET A 514 -9.37 38.69 -0.21
CA MET A 514 -9.23 38.91 1.23
C MET A 514 -7.82 39.46 1.53
N PRO A 515 -7.68 40.60 2.25
CA PRO A 515 -6.37 41.17 2.55
C PRO A 515 -5.55 40.29 3.51
N ARG A 516 -4.21 40.35 3.37
CA ARG A 516 -3.28 39.77 4.35
C ARG A 516 -3.47 40.41 5.72
N GLY A 517 -3.17 39.66 6.77
CA GLY A 517 -3.37 40.11 8.16
C GLY A 517 -4.84 40.14 8.61
N HIS A 518 -5.82 39.84 7.74
CA HIS A 518 -7.22 39.74 8.16
C HIS A 518 -7.43 38.68 9.26
N PHE A 519 -6.70 37.56 9.19
CA PHE A 519 -6.72 36.53 10.21
C PHE A 519 -5.66 36.81 11.27
N THR A 520 -6.12 37.06 12.50
CA THR A 520 -5.27 37.20 13.69
C THR A 520 -4.56 35.90 14.06
N HIS A 521 -5.20 34.75 13.81
CA HIS A 521 -4.67 33.43 14.09
C HIS A 521 -5.01 32.47 12.94
N ILE A 522 -4.06 31.61 12.59
CA ILE A 522 -4.20 30.54 11.61
C ILE A 522 -3.89 29.21 12.30
N PHE A 523 -4.81 28.25 12.21
CA PHE A 523 -4.65 26.90 12.74
C PHE A 523 -4.55 25.90 11.59
N VAL A 524 -3.53 25.04 11.65
CA VAL A 524 -3.32 23.94 10.70
C VAL A 524 -3.41 22.63 11.45
N ASP A 525 -4.49 21.88 11.28
CA ASP A 525 -4.61 20.53 11.86
C ASP A 525 -4.10 19.47 10.87
N GLU A 526 -3.66 18.34 11.41
CA GLU A 526 -3.06 17.24 10.64
C GLU A 526 -1.95 17.70 9.67
N ALA A 527 -1.17 18.71 10.07
CA ALA A 527 -0.13 19.36 9.27
C ALA A 527 0.99 18.40 8.81
N GLY A 528 1.15 17.26 9.49
CA GLY A 528 2.05 16.18 9.09
C GLY A 528 1.63 15.46 7.80
N GLN A 529 0.35 15.49 7.42
CA GLN A 529 -0.16 14.79 6.23
C GLN A 529 0.02 15.57 4.92
N ALA A 530 0.27 16.89 4.99
CA ALA A 530 0.45 17.73 3.79
C ALA A 530 1.93 17.90 3.45
N THR A 531 2.24 17.93 2.15
CA THR A 531 3.55 18.40 1.69
C THR A 531 3.75 19.83 2.18
N GLU A 532 5.00 20.24 2.41
CA GLU A 532 5.26 21.61 2.86
C GLU A 532 4.63 22.69 1.96
N PRO A 533 4.68 22.59 0.60
CA PRO A 533 4.01 23.55 -0.26
C PRO A 533 2.49 23.57 -0.10
N GLU A 534 1.83 22.42 0.11
CA GLU A 534 0.40 22.34 0.37
C GLU A 534 0.03 23.01 1.70
N ALA A 535 0.72 22.65 2.79
CA ALA A 535 0.50 23.22 4.11
C ALA A 535 0.71 24.74 4.12
N LEU A 536 1.66 25.24 3.33
CA LEU A 536 1.99 26.66 3.23
C LEU A 536 1.08 27.47 2.30
N VAL A 537 0.17 26.89 1.51
CA VAL A 537 -0.72 27.65 0.60
C VAL A 537 -1.45 28.79 1.33
N PRO A 538 -2.16 28.56 2.44
CA PRO A 538 -2.88 29.64 3.12
C PRO A 538 -1.95 30.57 3.91
N ILE A 539 -0.88 30.01 4.49
CA ILE A 539 0.13 30.76 5.24
C ILE A 539 0.79 31.82 4.34
N ARG A 540 1.37 31.43 3.20
CA ARG A 540 2.06 32.35 2.29
C ARG A 540 1.14 33.40 1.68
N MET A 541 -0.14 33.11 1.54
CA MET A 541 -1.13 34.01 0.95
C MET A 541 -1.83 34.95 1.94
N MET A 542 -1.94 34.59 3.23
CA MET A 542 -2.73 35.34 4.23
C MET A 542 -1.95 35.94 5.41
N VAL A 543 -0.79 35.38 5.78
CA VAL A 543 -0.02 35.81 6.96
C VAL A 543 0.59 37.20 6.76
N ASP A 544 0.56 38.01 7.81
CA ASP A 544 1.35 39.23 7.95
C ASP A 544 2.33 39.14 9.16
N LYS A 545 2.84 40.27 9.66
CA LYS A 545 3.73 40.28 10.83
C LYS A 545 3.00 40.02 12.18
N ALA A 546 1.69 40.24 12.25
CA ALA A 546 0.88 40.12 13.47
C ALA A 546 0.09 38.79 13.56
N THR A 547 -0.09 38.07 12.45
CA THR A 547 -0.76 36.76 12.43
C THR A 547 0.01 35.70 13.22
N ASN A 548 -0.64 35.08 14.20
CA ASN A 548 -0.14 33.87 14.87
C ASN A 548 -0.46 32.62 14.03
N VAL A 549 0.48 31.67 13.96
CA VAL A 549 0.28 30.39 13.26
C VAL A 549 0.47 29.26 14.27
N VAL A 550 -0.48 28.34 14.32
CA VAL A 550 -0.48 27.15 15.19
C VAL A 550 -0.59 25.91 14.33
N LEU A 551 0.35 24.98 14.48
CA LEU A 551 0.34 23.69 13.79
C LEU A 551 -0.02 22.58 14.78
N SER A 552 -0.79 21.60 14.32
CA SER A 552 -0.97 20.32 15.00
C SER A 552 -0.87 19.17 14.00
N GLY A 553 -0.44 18.02 14.50
CA GLY A 553 -0.17 16.83 13.70
C GLY A 553 0.62 15.83 14.51
N ASP A 554 1.09 14.77 13.87
CA ASP A 554 1.95 13.77 14.50
C ASP A 554 2.96 13.25 13.46
N PRO A 555 4.26 13.59 13.60
CA PRO A 555 5.29 13.18 12.63
C PRO A 555 5.55 11.67 12.62
N LYS A 556 5.03 10.92 13.61
CA LYS A 556 5.13 9.46 13.68
C LYS A 556 3.92 8.76 13.04
N GLN A 557 2.90 9.50 12.60
CA GLN A 557 1.76 9.00 11.80
C GLN A 557 1.99 9.25 10.29
N LEU A 558 0.98 9.01 9.45
CA LEU A 558 1.13 9.13 7.99
C LEU A 558 1.58 10.54 7.58
N GLY A 559 2.65 10.56 6.77
CA GLY A 559 3.15 11.75 6.09
C GLY A 559 2.47 12.00 4.74
N PRO A 560 3.00 12.94 3.95
CA PRO A 560 2.52 13.27 2.62
C PRO A 560 2.64 12.11 1.63
N ILE A 561 1.71 12.03 0.67
CA ILE A 561 1.74 11.01 -0.39
C ILE A 561 2.42 11.58 -1.63
N VAL A 562 3.70 11.26 -1.80
CA VAL A 562 4.52 11.62 -2.97
C VAL A 562 4.66 10.40 -3.89
N ARG A 563 4.37 10.51 -5.18
CA ARG A 563 4.50 9.40 -6.15
C ARG A 563 5.90 9.29 -6.73
N SER A 564 6.58 10.41 -6.89
CA SER A 564 7.91 10.47 -7.46
C SER A 564 8.95 10.09 -6.42
N GLY A 565 9.50 8.89 -6.54
CA GLY A 565 10.66 8.47 -5.76
C GLY A 565 11.89 9.38 -5.92
N ILE A 566 11.93 10.23 -6.96
CA ILE A 566 12.91 11.30 -7.11
C ILE A 566 12.55 12.48 -6.19
N ALA A 567 11.32 13.00 -6.25
CA ALA A 567 10.91 14.13 -5.39
C ALA A 567 10.92 13.76 -3.89
N SER A 568 10.52 12.52 -3.57
CA SER A 568 10.60 11.89 -2.24
C SER A 568 12.03 12.01 -1.68
N LYS A 569 13.01 11.40 -2.37
CA LYS A 569 14.46 11.43 -2.01
C LYS A 569 15.12 12.81 -2.06
N LEU A 570 14.45 13.81 -2.63
CA LEU A 570 14.90 15.20 -2.66
C LEU A 570 14.19 16.08 -1.60
N GLY A 571 13.31 15.50 -0.77
CA GLY A 571 12.73 16.15 0.42
C GLY A 571 11.24 16.45 0.36
N LEU A 572 10.53 16.16 -0.74
CA LEU A 572 9.08 16.48 -0.85
C LEU A 572 8.20 15.63 0.08
N GLU A 573 8.70 14.48 0.55
CA GLU A 573 8.01 13.62 1.52
C GLU A 573 8.11 14.14 2.96
N LEU A 574 8.99 15.11 3.25
CA LEU A 574 9.07 15.74 4.55
C LEU A 574 7.95 16.79 4.67
N SER A 575 7.09 16.64 5.67
CA SER A 575 6.04 17.63 5.93
C SER A 575 6.61 18.91 6.56
N TYR A 576 5.91 20.04 6.42
CA TYR A 576 6.31 21.30 7.05
C TYR A 576 6.44 21.16 8.58
N LEU A 577 5.57 20.37 9.21
CA LEU A 577 5.64 20.08 10.63
C LEU A 577 6.91 19.30 10.99
N GLU A 578 7.24 18.26 10.22
CA GLU A 578 8.44 17.45 10.45
C GLU A 578 9.72 18.27 10.31
N ARG A 579 9.86 19.05 9.22
CA ARG A 579 11.03 19.92 9.01
C ARG A 579 11.19 20.95 10.13
N LEU A 580 10.09 21.49 10.67
CA LEU A 580 10.17 22.38 11.84
C LEU A 580 10.62 21.64 13.10
N MET A 581 10.16 20.41 13.32
CA MET A 581 10.55 19.60 14.49
C MET A 581 12.02 19.16 14.48
N GLU A 582 12.71 19.22 13.34
CA GLU A 582 14.16 19.04 13.23
C GLU A 582 14.97 20.29 13.64
N LEU A 583 14.33 21.46 13.80
CA LEU A 583 15.00 22.69 14.22
C LEU A 583 15.17 22.76 15.74
N PRO A 584 16.30 23.29 16.26
CA PRO A 584 16.51 23.47 17.71
C PRO A 584 15.39 24.24 18.43
N SER A 585 14.72 25.15 17.71
CA SER A 585 13.57 25.93 18.17
C SER A 585 12.33 25.10 18.58
N TYR A 586 12.29 23.81 18.25
CA TYR A 586 11.21 22.88 18.58
C TYR A 586 11.69 21.60 19.27
N ASP A 587 12.91 21.60 19.81
CA ASP A 587 13.42 20.47 20.59
C ASP A 587 12.48 20.13 21.77
N LEU A 588 12.09 18.86 21.84
CA LEU A 588 11.10 18.37 22.80
C LEU A 588 11.60 18.43 24.25
N LYS A 589 12.90 18.53 24.49
CA LYS A 589 13.48 18.56 25.86
C LYS A 589 13.58 19.98 26.40
N THR A 590 14.01 20.95 25.58
CA THR A 590 14.33 22.32 25.99
C THR A 590 13.22 23.35 25.67
N CYS A 591 12.38 23.06 24.66
CA CYS A 591 11.34 23.97 24.17
C CYS A 591 9.90 23.50 24.44
N SER A 592 9.72 22.35 25.10
CA SER A 592 8.40 21.91 25.59
C SER A 592 7.76 22.95 26.50
N GLY A 593 6.46 23.18 26.30
CA GLY A 593 5.70 24.22 26.98
C GLY A 593 5.99 25.65 26.51
N LYS A 594 6.91 25.87 25.55
CA LYS A 594 7.21 27.20 24.97
C LYS A 594 6.76 27.29 23.52
N SER A 595 7.37 26.50 22.63
CA SER A 595 7.06 26.44 21.20
C SER A 595 6.36 25.15 20.77
N ILE A 596 6.47 24.09 21.58
CA ILE A 596 5.86 22.78 21.32
C ILE A 596 5.14 22.26 22.57
N VAL A 597 4.02 21.54 22.36
CA VAL A 597 3.24 20.90 23.43
C VAL A 597 2.96 19.45 23.03
N LYS A 598 3.57 18.49 23.75
CA LYS A 598 3.33 17.04 23.55
C LYS A 598 2.10 16.61 24.36
N LEU A 599 1.02 16.22 23.67
CA LEU A 599 -0.18 15.68 24.32
C LEU A 599 0.01 14.19 24.64
N VAL A 600 0.26 13.88 25.92
CA VAL A 600 0.64 12.53 26.38
C VAL A 600 -0.54 11.63 26.79
N LYS A 601 -1.67 12.19 27.25
CA LYS A 601 -2.80 11.39 27.75
C LYS A 601 -3.60 10.80 26.60
N ASN A 602 -3.60 9.47 26.46
CA ASN A 602 -4.30 8.74 25.43
C ASN A 602 -5.71 8.32 25.89
N TYR A 603 -6.75 8.76 25.19
CA TYR A 603 -8.15 8.50 25.54
C TYR A 603 -8.87 7.53 24.58
N ARG A 604 -8.12 6.78 23.74
CA ARG A 604 -8.70 5.89 22.72
C ARG A 604 -8.65 4.41 23.08
N SER A 605 -7.46 3.90 23.34
CA SER A 605 -7.14 2.47 23.18
C SER A 605 -6.89 1.78 24.52
N HIS A 606 -7.25 0.49 24.60
CA HIS A 606 -6.85 -0.39 25.70
C HIS A 606 -5.32 -0.38 25.87
N ASN A 607 -4.85 -0.49 27.12
CA ASN A 607 -3.42 -0.39 27.45
C ASN A 607 -2.55 -1.37 26.63
N ALA A 608 -2.99 -2.62 26.50
CA ALA A 608 -2.27 -3.64 25.71
C ALA A 608 -2.08 -3.24 24.22
N ILE A 609 -3.05 -2.53 23.63
CA ILE A 609 -3.01 -2.02 22.25
C ILE A 609 -2.08 -0.80 22.15
N LEU A 610 -2.09 0.06 23.17
CA LEU A 610 -1.27 1.28 23.21
C LEU A 610 0.21 1.00 23.50
N LYS A 611 0.52 0.00 24.34
CA LYS A 611 1.85 -0.25 24.89
C LYS A 611 2.93 -0.35 23.80
N TYR A 612 2.77 -1.25 22.84
CA TYR A 612 3.79 -1.47 21.81
C TYR A 612 4.03 -0.23 20.91
N PRO A 613 3.00 0.45 20.36
CA PRO A 613 3.21 1.72 19.67
C PRO A 613 3.82 2.81 20.54
N ASN A 614 3.47 2.88 21.83
CA ASN A 614 4.01 3.87 22.76
C ASN A 614 5.53 3.70 22.93
N GLU A 615 5.97 2.48 23.21
CA GLU A 615 7.39 2.12 23.34
C GLU A 615 8.15 2.34 22.02
N SER A 616 7.56 1.94 20.89
CA SER A 616 8.22 1.95 19.57
C SER A 616 8.29 3.33 18.88
N PHE A 617 7.33 4.23 19.14
CA PHE A 617 7.22 5.50 18.40
C PHE A 617 7.25 6.76 19.27
N TYR A 618 6.97 6.64 20.58
CA TYR A 618 6.68 7.78 21.45
C TYR A 618 7.53 7.82 22.73
N GLU A 619 8.57 6.98 22.83
CA GLU A 619 9.52 6.88 23.95
C GLU A 619 8.88 6.42 25.27
N GLY A 620 7.70 5.80 25.22
CA GLY A 620 6.95 5.38 26.41
C GLY A 620 6.09 6.47 27.05
N ASP A 621 6.13 7.71 26.55
CA ASP A 621 5.46 8.87 27.18
C ASP A 621 3.93 8.82 27.20
N LEU A 622 3.27 8.01 26.36
CA LEU A 622 1.80 8.00 26.28
C LEU A 622 1.15 7.31 27.48
N GLN A 623 0.23 8.01 28.14
CA GLN A 623 -0.47 7.54 29.34
C GLN A 623 -1.85 6.98 28.96
N PRO A 624 -2.21 5.72 29.28
CA PRO A 624 -3.55 5.20 29.04
C PRO A 624 -4.56 5.90 29.97
N CYS A 625 -5.55 6.56 29.38
CA CYS A 625 -6.61 7.33 30.04
C CYS A 625 -7.98 7.11 29.39
N ALA A 626 -8.12 6.08 28.55
CA ALA A 626 -9.36 5.74 27.87
C ALA A 626 -10.42 5.21 28.86
N ASN A 627 -11.70 5.30 28.49
CA ASN A 627 -12.79 4.78 29.31
C ASN A 627 -12.80 3.24 29.28
N THR A 628 -12.58 2.61 30.44
CA THR A 628 -12.57 1.16 30.64
C THR A 628 -13.84 0.48 30.15
N ALA A 629 -15.01 1.10 30.36
CA ALA A 629 -16.29 0.59 29.84
C ALA A 629 -16.36 0.47 28.30
N ILE A 630 -15.42 1.11 27.57
CA ILE A 630 -15.24 0.93 26.13
C ILE A 630 -14.06 0.00 25.86
N THR A 631 -12.88 0.27 26.44
CA THR A 631 -11.65 -0.47 26.11
C THR A 631 -11.69 -1.93 26.53
N ASP A 632 -12.42 -2.23 27.59
CA ASP A 632 -12.44 -3.54 28.25
C ASP A 632 -13.66 -4.34 27.77
N SER A 633 -14.51 -3.75 26.91
CA SER A 633 -15.79 -4.32 26.45
C SER A 633 -15.68 -5.57 25.59
N TYR A 634 -14.47 -6.08 25.33
CA TYR A 634 -14.19 -7.32 24.59
C TYR A 634 -13.24 -8.28 25.35
N LEU A 635 -12.91 -7.98 26.61
CA LEU A 635 -12.17 -8.92 27.45
C LEU A 635 -13.00 -10.18 27.71
N ASP A 636 -12.30 -11.29 27.96
CA ASP A 636 -12.84 -12.65 28.15
C ASP A 636 -13.74 -13.18 27.01
N SER A 637 -13.80 -12.46 25.89
CA SER A 637 -14.58 -12.85 24.72
C SER A 637 -13.99 -14.08 24.02
N PRO A 638 -14.81 -14.96 23.41
CA PRO A 638 -14.36 -16.22 22.81
C PRO A 638 -13.46 -16.05 21.57
N TRP A 639 -13.21 -14.81 21.14
CA TRP A 639 -12.29 -14.48 20.06
C TRP A 639 -10.84 -14.33 20.54
N LEU A 640 -10.64 -14.06 21.82
CA LEU A 640 -9.33 -13.89 22.44
C LEU A 640 -8.72 -15.25 22.83
N PRO A 641 -7.47 -15.54 22.41
CA PRO A 641 -6.75 -16.71 22.93
C PRO A 641 -6.36 -16.57 24.41
N LYS A 642 -6.31 -15.34 24.94
CA LYS A 642 -6.10 -15.01 26.35
C LYS A 642 -7.04 -13.85 26.73
N GLY A 643 -7.94 -14.05 27.69
CA GLY A 643 -9.08 -13.17 27.96
C GLY A 643 -8.75 -11.72 28.34
N ASP A 644 -7.62 -11.47 29.00
CA ASP A 644 -7.15 -10.15 29.42
C ASP A 644 -6.30 -9.40 28.36
N PHE A 645 -6.04 -10.02 27.20
CA PHE A 645 -5.15 -9.47 26.16
C PHE A 645 -5.90 -9.25 24.84
N PRO A 646 -6.46 -8.05 24.59
CA PRO A 646 -7.33 -7.77 23.45
C PRO A 646 -6.58 -7.50 22.13
N ILE A 647 -5.52 -8.26 21.87
CA ILE A 647 -4.85 -8.32 20.57
C ILE A 647 -4.80 -9.78 20.11
N VAL A 648 -5.29 -10.03 18.91
CA VAL A 648 -5.23 -11.34 18.26
C VAL A 648 -4.41 -11.23 16.98
N PHE A 649 -3.29 -11.94 16.88
CA PHE A 649 -2.68 -12.25 15.59
C PHE A 649 -3.20 -13.61 15.09
N HIS A 650 -3.91 -13.60 13.97
CA HIS A 650 -4.35 -14.79 13.26
C HIS A 650 -3.38 -15.07 12.11
N SER A 651 -2.45 -16.00 12.36
CA SER A 651 -1.53 -16.55 11.37
C SER A 651 -2.32 -17.26 10.28
N VAL A 652 -2.16 -16.80 9.03
CA VAL A 652 -2.77 -17.38 7.83
C VAL A 652 -1.67 -17.58 6.78
N SER A 653 -1.37 -18.84 6.48
CA SER A 653 -0.50 -19.23 5.37
C SER A 653 -1.26 -19.08 4.05
N GLY A 654 -1.45 -17.84 3.59
CA GLY A 654 -2.27 -17.55 2.41
C GLY A 654 -1.48 -17.52 1.10
N LYS A 655 -2.09 -16.95 0.06
CA LYS A 655 -1.41 -16.54 -1.18
C LYS A 655 -1.93 -15.19 -1.64
N ASP A 656 -1.04 -14.22 -1.85
CA ASP A 656 -1.39 -12.98 -2.53
C ASP A 656 -1.41 -13.17 -4.06
N ASP A 657 -2.61 -13.13 -4.60
CA ASP A 657 -2.92 -13.17 -6.02
C ASP A 657 -3.12 -11.74 -6.58
N ARG A 658 -3.15 -11.60 -7.91
CA ARG A 658 -3.43 -10.33 -8.62
C ARG A 658 -4.42 -10.57 -9.76
N GLU A 659 -5.26 -9.58 -10.03
CA GLU A 659 -6.16 -9.60 -11.19
C GLU A 659 -5.39 -9.21 -12.46
N ALA A 660 -5.63 -9.87 -13.59
CA ALA A 660 -4.99 -9.57 -14.88
C ALA A 660 -4.91 -8.07 -15.22
N SER A 661 -5.99 -7.33 -14.94
CA SER A 661 -6.13 -5.92 -15.29
C SER A 661 -5.59 -4.92 -14.25
N SER A 662 -5.12 -5.38 -13.07
CA SER A 662 -4.81 -4.51 -11.92
C SER A 662 -3.54 -4.94 -11.15
N PRO A 663 -2.59 -4.01 -10.88
CA PRO A 663 -1.39 -4.31 -10.11
C PRO A 663 -1.62 -4.50 -8.59
N SER A 664 -2.86 -4.39 -8.11
CA SER A 664 -3.18 -4.53 -6.69
C SER A 664 -3.29 -6.01 -6.30
N PHE A 665 -2.57 -6.38 -5.24
CA PHE A 665 -2.66 -7.70 -4.62
C PHE A 665 -3.97 -7.89 -3.84
N PHE A 666 -4.34 -9.15 -3.62
CA PHE A 666 -5.41 -9.59 -2.73
C PHE A 666 -5.13 -11.02 -2.24
N ASN A 667 -5.70 -11.43 -1.12
CA ASN A 667 -5.48 -12.74 -0.51
C ASN A 667 -6.83 -13.29 -0.03
N ILE A 668 -7.31 -14.34 -0.70
CA ILE A 668 -8.65 -14.92 -0.47
C ILE A 668 -8.74 -15.57 0.91
N ASP A 669 -7.66 -16.22 1.34
CA ASP A 669 -7.56 -16.92 2.62
C ASP A 669 -7.73 -15.92 3.78
N GLU A 670 -7.15 -14.72 3.67
CA GLU A 670 -7.43 -13.61 4.59
C GLU A 670 -8.86 -13.06 4.48
N VAL A 671 -9.46 -12.97 3.28
CA VAL A 671 -10.86 -12.53 3.12
C VAL A 671 -11.82 -13.45 3.88
N ILE A 672 -11.59 -14.77 3.82
CA ILE A 672 -12.37 -15.77 4.56
C ILE A 672 -12.22 -15.54 6.07
N ALA A 673 -10.99 -15.36 6.57
CA ALA A 673 -10.75 -15.10 7.99
C ALA A 673 -11.39 -13.79 8.48
N VAL A 674 -11.35 -12.71 7.68
CA VAL A 674 -12.08 -11.45 7.99
C VAL A 674 -13.58 -11.69 8.08
N LYS A 675 -14.18 -12.36 7.08
CA LYS A 675 -15.61 -12.69 7.04
C LYS A 675 -16.02 -13.49 8.29
N GLN A 676 -15.24 -14.51 8.67
CA GLN A 676 -15.50 -15.31 9.87
C GLN A 676 -15.52 -14.46 11.15
N TYR A 677 -14.52 -13.59 11.36
CA TYR A 677 -14.51 -12.72 12.55
C TYR A 677 -15.71 -11.77 12.57
N VAL A 678 -16.03 -11.12 11.45
CA VAL A 678 -17.20 -10.21 11.38
C VAL A 678 -18.50 -10.97 11.66
N GLN A 679 -18.68 -12.16 11.07
CA GLN A 679 -19.85 -13.02 11.35
C GLN A 679 -19.95 -13.39 12.84
N GLN A 680 -18.85 -13.78 13.47
CA GLN A 680 -18.85 -14.17 14.89
C GLN A 680 -19.13 -12.97 15.82
N LEU A 681 -18.50 -11.81 15.55
CA LEU A 681 -18.73 -10.55 16.28
C LEU A 681 -20.18 -10.06 16.17
N LYS A 682 -20.82 -10.27 15.01
CA LYS A 682 -22.23 -9.93 14.73
C LYS A 682 -23.21 -10.91 15.36
N ALA A 683 -22.89 -12.20 15.39
CA ALA A 683 -23.76 -13.25 15.90
C ALA A 683 -23.84 -13.27 17.44
N ASN A 684 -22.79 -12.83 18.14
CA ASN A 684 -22.78 -12.86 19.60
C ASN A 684 -23.63 -11.73 20.21
N ARG A 685 -24.73 -12.12 20.87
CA ARG A 685 -25.73 -11.22 21.50
C ARG A 685 -25.26 -10.59 22.81
N GLU A 686 -24.19 -11.10 23.42
CA GLU A 686 -23.59 -10.57 24.65
C GLU A 686 -22.93 -9.21 24.39
N PHE A 687 -22.07 -9.15 23.38
CA PHE A 687 -21.27 -7.97 23.02
C PHE A 687 -22.04 -6.94 22.18
N ARG A 688 -23.14 -7.34 21.53
CA ARG A 688 -24.05 -6.48 20.73
C ARG A 688 -23.35 -5.59 19.70
N THR A 689 -22.29 -6.10 19.06
CA THR A 689 -21.47 -5.37 18.09
C THR A 689 -22.29 -4.85 16.91
N SER A 690 -22.28 -3.53 16.67
CA SER A 690 -22.86 -2.94 15.45
C SER A 690 -21.83 -2.88 14.31
N ASP A 691 -22.30 -2.71 13.07
CA ASP A 691 -21.43 -2.56 11.90
C ASP A 691 -20.53 -1.31 12.02
N GLN A 692 -21.03 -0.26 12.67
CA GLN A 692 -20.31 0.98 12.94
C GLN A 692 -19.26 0.84 14.06
N ASP A 693 -19.31 -0.23 14.86
CA ASP A 693 -18.28 -0.54 15.87
C ASP A 693 -17.06 -1.26 15.27
N ILE A 694 -17.17 -1.79 14.04
CA ILE A 694 -16.13 -2.54 13.33
C ILE A 694 -15.50 -1.68 12.23
N GLY A 695 -14.20 -1.82 12.03
CA GLY A 695 -13.51 -1.35 10.82
C GLY A 695 -12.50 -2.36 10.31
N VAL A 696 -12.39 -2.50 8.99
CA VAL A 696 -11.40 -3.37 8.36
C VAL A 696 -10.40 -2.52 7.57
N ILE A 697 -9.13 -2.63 7.95
CA ILE A 697 -8.01 -1.89 7.34
C ILE A 697 -7.20 -2.87 6.49
N THR A 698 -6.96 -2.53 5.23
CA THR A 698 -6.03 -3.28 4.37
C THR A 698 -5.34 -2.37 3.36
N PRO A 699 -4.02 -2.50 3.12
CA PRO A 699 -3.29 -1.57 2.25
C PRO A 699 -3.61 -1.73 0.75
N TYR A 700 -4.34 -2.79 0.35
CA TYR A 700 -4.61 -3.09 -1.06
C TYR A 700 -6.07 -2.86 -1.45
N HIS A 701 -6.27 -2.15 -2.57
CA HIS A 701 -7.61 -1.83 -3.08
C HIS A 701 -8.40 -3.06 -3.54
N ALA A 702 -7.74 -4.03 -4.19
CA ALA A 702 -8.39 -5.27 -4.59
C ALA A 702 -8.85 -6.09 -3.37
N GLN A 703 -8.05 -6.11 -2.29
CA GLN A 703 -8.46 -6.69 -1.01
C GLN A 703 -9.67 -5.94 -0.42
N CYS A 704 -9.65 -4.60 -0.38
CA CYS A 704 -10.81 -3.81 0.06
C CYS A 704 -12.09 -4.20 -0.70
N GLN A 705 -12.02 -4.34 -2.03
CA GLN A 705 -13.17 -4.70 -2.87
C GLN A 705 -13.68 -6.11 -2.58
N LYS A 706 -12.78 -7.10 -2.44
CA LYS A 706 -13.16 -8.50 -2.16
C LYS A 706 -13.73 -8.66 -0.75
N ILE A 707 -13.13 -8.02 0.27
CA ILE A 707 -13.69 -8.00 1.62
C ILE A 707 -15.09 -7.37 1.64
N ARG A 708 -15.30 -6.18 1.05
CA ARG A 708 -16.65 -5.59 0.95
C ARG A 708 -17.62 -6.55 0.26
N SER A 709 -17.23 -7.15 -0.85
CA SER A 709 -18.08 -8.11 -1.56
C SER A 709 -18.40 -9.37 -0.75
N ALA A 710 -17.51 -9.80 0.14
CA ALA A 710 -17.71 -10.95 1.03
C ALA A 710 -18.58 -10.61 2.25
N LEU A 711 -18.59 -9.33 2.67
CA LEU A 711 -19.36 -8.84 3.82
C LEU A 711 -20.77 -8.35 3.47
N ARG A 712 -21.09 -8.06 2.20
CA ARG A 712 -22.42 -7.57 1.74
C ARG A 712 -23.63 -8.29 2.34
N SER A 713 -23.58 -9.61 2.49
CA SER A 713 -24.69 -10.42 3.03
C SER A 713 -24.67 -10.60 4.55
N VAL A 714 -23.70 -10.00 5.24
CA VAL A 714 -23.45 -10.17 6.68
C VAL A 714 -23.51 -8.83 7.42
N ALA A 715 -22.82 -7.82 6.88
CA ALA A 715 -22.56 -6.54 7.53
C ALA A 715 -22.11 -5.50 6.48
N ASP A 716 -23.03 -5.05 5.61
CA ASP A 716 -22.73 -4.17 4.47
C ASP A 716 -22.26 -2.76 4.88
N GLU A 717 -22.62 -2.31 6.08
CA GLU A 717 -22.21 -1.01 6.63
C GLU A 717 -20.79 -1.01 7.22
N VAL A 718 -20.15 -2.17 7.40
CA VAL A 718 -18.80 -2.26 7.96
C VAL A 718 -17.81 -1.52 7.06
N LYS A 719 -17.16 -0.50 7.62
CA LYS A 719 -16.18 0.28 6.86
C LYS A 719 -14.96 -0.59 6.55
N VAL A 720 -14.71 -0.84 5.27
CA VAL A 720 -13.50 -1.47 4.74
C VAL A 720 -12.75 -0.46 3.90
N ALA A 721 -11.50 -0.12 4.22
CA ALA A 721 -10.70 0.86 3.47
C ALA A 721 -9.18 0.73 3.74
N SER A 722 -8.37 1.57 3.07
CA SER A 722 -6.94 1.65 3.33
C SER A 722 -6.62 2.44 4.60
N VAL A 723 -5.34 2.40 5.03
CA VAL A 723 -4.87 3.11 6.23
C VAL A 723 -5.11 4.62 6.11
N GLU A 724 -4.89 5.17 4.92
CA GLU A 724 -5.10 6.58 4.58
C GLU A 724 -6.58 6.98 4.71
N ASP A 725 -7.50 6.18 4.16
CA ASP A 725 -8.96 6.40 4.26
C ASP A 725 -9.53 6.17 5.70
N PHE A 726 -8.73 5.57 6.59
CA PHE A 726 -9.02 5.36 8.01
C PHE A 726 -8.36 6.39 8.94
N GLN A 727 -7.51 7.28 8.44
CA GLN A 727 -6.88 8.30 9.27
C GLN A 727 -7.92 9.24 9.89
N GLY A 728 -7.63 9.75 11.09
CA GLY A 728 -8.57 10.53 11.91
C GLY A 728 -9.77 9.76 12.49
N GLN A 729 -10.07 8.56 11.99
CA GLN A 729 -11.17 7.72 12.50
C GLN A 729 -10.68 6.69 13.52
N GLU A 730 -11.63 5.99 14.13
CA GLU A 730 -11.46 4.99 15.18
C GLU A 730 -12.70 4.09 15.26
N ARG A 731 -12.54 2.87 15.80
CA ARG A 731 -13.59 1.84 15.93
C ARG A 731 -13.38 1.03 17.21
N ARG A 732 -14.42 0.37 17.74
CA ARG A 732 -14.23 -0.52 18.90
C ARG A 732 -13.35 -1.70 18.52
N VAL A 733 -13.70 -2.35 17.42
CA VAL A 733 -12.94 -3.45 16.81
C VAL A 733 -12.27 -2.98 15.53
N ILE A 734 -10.98 -3.25 15.39
CA ILE A 734 -10.27 -3.12 14.10
C ILE A 734 -9.73 -4.48 13.68
N ILE A 735 -9.99 -4.83 12.43
CA ILE A 735 -9.41 -6.00 11.77
C ILE A 735 -8.42 -5.49 10.71
N ILE A 736 -7.15 -5.90 10.78
CA ILE A 736 -6.12 -5.59 9.80
C ILE A 736 -5.88 -6.82 8.92
N SER A 737 -5.99 -6.69 7.59
CA SER A 737 -5.62 -7.71 6.61
C SER A 737 -4.37 -7.26 5.86
N THR A 738 -3.25 -7.97 6.06
CA THR A 738 -1.91 -7.59 5.57
C THR A 738 -1.62 -8.04 4.14
N VAL A 739 -2.36 -9.06 3.65
CA VAL A 739 -2.40 -9.60 2.29
C VAL A 739 -1.18 -10.41 1.86
N ARG A 740 0.05 -9.94 2.08
CA ARG A 740 1.25 -10.51 1.44
C ARG A 740 1.67 -11.84 2.08
N SER A 741 1.82 -12.88 1.25
CA SER A 741 2.25 -14.24 1.64
C SER A 741 3.29 -14.85 0.66
N SER A 742 3.59 -14.19 -0.46
CA SER A 742 4.43 -14.74 -1.53
C SER A 742 5.92 -14.70 -1.22
N LYS A 743 6.51 -15.89 -1.05
CA LYS A 743 7.95 -16.10 -0.86
C LYS A 743 8.76 -15.91 -2.15
N GLU A 744 8.16 -16.10 -3.33
CA GLU A 744 8.85 -16.04 -4.63
C GLU A 744 9.56 -14.68 -4.89
N PHE A 745 8.98 -13.59 -4.39
CA PHE A 745 9.52 -12.23 -4.54
C PHE A 745 10.56 -11.84 -3.46
N ILE A 746 10.80 -12.69 -2.45
CA ILE A 746 11.83 -12.45 -1.44
C ILE A 746 13.19 -12.27 -2.11
N SER A 747 13.43 -12.89 -3.28
CA SER A 747 14.66 -12.81 -4.06
C SER A 747 15.14 -11.40 -4.47
N TYR A 748 14.28 -10.36 -4.49
CA TYR A 748 14.61 -9.09 -5.16
C TYR A 748 14.57 -7.78 -4.36
N ASP A 749 13.99 -7.71 -3.14
CA ASP A 749 14.10 -6.63 -2.12
C ASP A 749 12.94 -6.76 -1.09
N ILE A 750 13.20 -6.66 0.22
CA ILE A 750 12.15 -6.62 1.27
C ILE A 750 11.12 -5.54 0.96
N ARG A 751 11.55 -4.34 0.55
CA ARG A 751 10.64 -3.22 0.28
C ARG A 751 9.75 -3.45 -0.93
N HIS A 752 10.12 -4.33 -1.85
CA HIS A 752 9.23 -4.81 -2.92
C HIS A 752 8.34 -5.97 -2.45
N THR A 753 8.85 -6.83 -1.56
CA THR A 753 8.14 -8.00 -1.00
C THR A 753 7.02 -7.59 -0.05
N LEU A 754 7.27 -6.68 0.90
CA LEU A 754 6.26 -6.13 1.82
C LEU A 754 5.60 -4.86 1.29
N GLY A 755 6.28 -4.09 0.43
CA GLY A 755 5.73 -2.85 -0.10
C GLY A 755 5.37 -1.86 1.02
N PHE A 756 4.12 -1.40 0.97
CA PHE A 756 3.57 -0.46 1.96
C PHE A 756 3.35 -1.08 3.35
N VAL A 757 3.41 -2.41 3.50
CA VAL A 757 3.24 -3.07 4.81
C VAL A 757 4.40 -2.75 5.76
N ALA A 758 5.63 -2.63 5.24
CA ALA A 758 6.84 -2.29 5.98
C ALA A 758 6.99 -0.79 6.33
N SER A 759 5.92 0.03 6.19
CA SER A 759 5.98 1.45 6.53
C SER A 759 5.66 1.68 8.01
N PRO A 760 6.60 2.18 8.83
CA PRO A 760 6.38 2.34 10.27
C PRO A 760 5.21 3.28 10.60
N ARG A 761 5.04 4.33 9.80
CA ARG A 761 3.92 5.28 9.91
C ARG A 761 2.55 4.63 9.63
N ARG A 762 2.47 3.71 8.65
CA ARG A 762 1.25 2.95 8.33
C ARG A 762 0.93 1.92 9.42
N PHE A 763 1.94 1.23 9.93
CA PHE A 763 1.81 0.33 11.07
C PHE A 763 1.22 1.06 12.29
N ASN A 764 1.87 2.16 12.71
CA ASN A 764 1.45 2.96 13.86
C ASN A 764 0.00 3.45 13.72
N VAL A 765 -0.36 4.04 12.57
CA VAL A 765 -1.75 4.48 12.34
C VAL A 765 -2.73 3.31 12.40
N SER A 766 -2.45 2.18 11.75
CA SER A 766 -3.38 1.03 11.68
C SER A 766 -3.66 0.42 13.04
N VAL A 767 -2.60 0.13 13.83
CA VAL A 767 -2.70 -0.46 15.18
C VAL A 767 -3.45 0.49 16.12
N THR A 768 -3.17 1.79 16.07
CA THR A 768 -3.79 2.82 16.94
C THR A 768 -5.22 3.23 16.52
N ARG A 769 -5.89 2.50 15.62
CA ARG A 769 -7.31 2.72 15.29
C ARG A 769 -8.29 2.01 16.22
N ALA A 770 -7.85 0.92 16.87
CA ALA A 770 -8.68 0.11 17.76
C ALA A 770 -8.89 0.81 19.11
N LYS A 771 -10.11 0.77 19.65
CA LYS A 771 -10.38 1.13 21.05
C LYS A 771 -10.25 -0.07 21.97
N ALA A 772 -10.93 -1.17 21.62
CA ALA A 772 -11.22 -2.26 22.53
C ALA A 772 -10.67 -3.61 22.07
N LEU A 773 -10.63 -3.86 20.76
CA LEU A 773 -10.15 -5.12 20.19
C LEU A 773 -9.37 -4.88 18.89
N LEU A 774 -8.16 -5.43 18.82
CA LEU A 774 -7.34 -5.45 17.61
C LEU A 774 -7.16 -6.89 17.11
N ILE A 775 -7.59 -7.15 15.88
CA ILE A 775 -7.35 -8.42 15.19
C ILE A 775 -6.44 -8.12 14.00
N VAL A 776 -5.33 -8.84 13.88
CA VAL A 776 -4.40 -8.76 12.74
C VAL A 776 -4.37 -10.12 12.06
N ILE A 777 -4.53 -10.13 10.75
CA ILE A 777 -4.59 -11.33 9.92
C ILE A 777 -3.50 -11.22 8.86
N GLY A 778 -2.63 -12.22 8.79
CA GLY A 778 -1.48 -12.18 7.88
C GLY A 778 -0.57 -13.40 7.98
N ASP A 779 0.40 -13.42 7.08
CA ASP A 779 1.44 -14.44 7.05
C ASP A 779 2.65 -13.99 7.90
N PRO A 780 2.96 -14.67 9.03
CA PRO A 780 4.08 -14.28 9.86
C PRO A 780 5.43 -14.48 9.16
N GLU A 781 5.59 -15.41 8.21
CA GLU A 781 6.87 -15.61 7.51
C GLU A 781 7.25 -14.41 6.66
N VAL A 782 6.28 -13.76 6.03
CA VAL A 782 6.52 -12.58 5.20
C VAL A 782 6.58 -11.30 6.05
N LEU A 783 5.73 -11.19 7.08
CA LEU A 783 5.75 -10.03 8.00
C LEU A 783 7.02 -10.00 8.87
N GLY A 784 7.49 -11.16 9.34
CA GLY A 784 8.69 -11.30 10.19
C GLY A 784 10.03 -10.97 9.52
N LEU A 785 10.02 -10.67 8.22
CA LEU A 785 11.16 -10.09 7.47
C LEU A 785 11.43 -8.63 7.86
N ASP A 786 10.39 -7.90 8.29
CA ASP A 786 10.51 -6.51 8.74
C ASP A 786 10.71 -6.48 10.27
N PRO A 787 11.76 -5.82 10.78
CA PRO A 787 12.06 -5.80 12.23
C PRO A 787 10.92 -5.25 13.10
N LEU A 788 10.19 -4.24 12.63
CA LEU A 788 9.07 -3.65 13.38
C LEU A 788 7.88 -4.61 13.48
N TRP A 789 7.55 -5.31 12.39
CA TRP A 789 6.55 -6.37 12.42
C TRP A 789 7.01 -7.57 13.25
N ARG A 790 8.25 -8.04 13.10
CA ARG A 790 8.80 -9.16 13.89
C ARG A 790 8.72 -8.88 15.39
N SER A 791 9.13 -7.69 15.82
CA SER A 791 9.06 -7.26 17.22
C SER A 791 7.60 -7.18 17.73
N PHE A 792 6.66 -6.70 16.91
CA PHE A 792 5.23 -6.71 17.26
C PHE A 792 4.66 -8.13 17.37
N LEU A 793 5.04 -9.04 16.47
CA LEU A 793 4.62 -10.43 16.50
C LEU A 793 5.18 -11.16 17.73
N ASN A 794 6.43 -10.91 18.11
CA ASN A 794 7.01 -11.39 19.37
C ASN A 794 6.22 -10.87 20.58
N TYR A 795 5.89 -9.58 20.62
CA TYR A 795 5.05 -9.00 21.69
C TYR A 795 3.68 -9.69 21.79
N VAL A 796 2.99 -9.92 20.67
CA VAL A 796 1.68 -10.61 20.66
C VAL A 796 1.81 -12.08 21.07
N TYR A 797 2.84 -12.79 20.59
CA TYR A 797 3.06 -14.20 20.90
C TYR A 797 3.40 -14.43 22.38
N LEU A 798 4.32 -13.65 22.94
CA LEU A 798 4.72 -13.74 24.35
C LEU A 798 3.57 -13.40 25.32
N ASN A 799 2.64 -12.52 24.91
CA ASN A 799 1.41 -12.24 25.66
C ASN A 799 0.26 -13.23 25.38
N LYS A 800 0.52 -14.32 24.64
CA LYS A 800 -0.43 -15.37 24.27
C LYS A 800 -1.62 -14.90 23.42
N GLY A 801 -1.46 -13.84 22.64
CA GLY A 801 -2.48 -13.33 21.70
C GLY A 801 -2.47 -14.01 20.32
N TRP A 802 -2.03 -15.26 20.22
CA TRP A 802 -1.76 -15.93 18.94
C TRP A 802 -2.83 -16.96 18.56
N LYS A 803 -3.15 -17.05 17.27
CA LYS A 803 -4.07 -18.03 16.69
C LYS A 803 -3.57 -18.47 15.31
N GLY A 804 -3.69 -19.76 14.97
CA GLY A 804 -3.21 -20.32 13.71
C GLY A 804 -1.93 -21.15 13.89
N PRO A 805 -1.20 -21.47 12.81
CA PRO A 805 0.11 -22.12 12.87
C PRO A 805 1.09 -21.37 13.78
N GLU A 806 2.00 -22.10 14.43
CA GLU A 806 3.02 -21.51 15.32
C GLU A 806 3.97 -20.54 14.60
N ILE A 807 4.57 -19.65 15.40
CA ILE A 807 5.54 -18.66 14.93
C ILE A 807 6.82 -19.37 14.44
N PRO A 808 7.34 -19.06 13.24
CA PRO A 808 8.41 -19.86 12.63
C PRO A 808 9.84 -19.52 13.10
N TRP A 809 9.99 -18.70 14.14
CA TRP A 809 11.29 -18.31 14.72
C TRP A 809 11.22 -18.27 16.25
N ASP A 810 12.35 -18.08 16.92
CA ASP A 810 12.35 -17.90 18.37
C ASP A 810 11.88 -16.50 18.77
N SER A 811 10.72 -16.41 19.43
CA SER A 811 10.16 -15.14 19.88
C SER A 811 10.93 -14.49 21.05
N THR A 812 11.87 -15.22 21.67
CA THR A 812 12.69 -14.72 22.81
C THR A 812 14.02 -14.14 22.36
N GLU A 813 14.46 -14.41 21.13
CA GLU A 813 15.68 -13.82 20.57
C GLU A 813 15.53 -12.31 20.32
N PRO A 814 16.59 -11.51 20.55
CA PRO A 814 16.59 -10.09 20.21
C PRO A 814 16.30 -9.84 18.73
N VAL A 815 15.49 -8.82 18.44
CA VAL A 815 15.21 -8.41 17.06
C VAL A 815 16.37 -7.56 16.54
N ASN A 816 16.91 -7.95 15.39
CA ASN A 816 17.92 -7.18 14.67
C ASN A 816 17.28 -5.93 14.06
N GLY A 817 17.61 -4.75 14.60
CA GLY A 817 17.09 -3.46 14.12
C GLY A 817 17.53 -3.09 12.70
N ASP A 818 18.69 -3.61 12.25
CA ASP A 818 19.24 -3.33 10.92
C ASP A 818 18.63 -4.23 9.82
N GLY A 819 17.81 -5.22 10.19
CA GLY A 819 17.18 -6.16 9.26
C GLY A 819 18.04 -7.40 8.97
N GLY A 820 18.10 -7.82 7.70
CA GLY A 820 18.89 -8.99 7.26
C GLY A 820 18.13 -10.32 7.23
N TYR A 821 16.94 -10.40 7.81
CA TYR A 821 16.11 -11.63 7.81
C TYR A 821 15.76 -12.17 6.43
N ASP A 822 15.78 -11.33 5.39
CA ASP A 822 15.61 -11.77 4.00
C ASP A 822 16.86 -12.44 3.44
N ALA A 823 18.06 -12.00 3.84
CA ALA A 823 19.31 -12.67 3.51
C ALA A 823 19.34 -14.05 4.17
N ASP A 824 19.02 -14.15 5.47
CA ASP A 824 18.98 -15.42 6.19
C ASP A 824 18.00 -16.42 5.55
N ILE A 825 16.77 -15.99 5.23
CA ILE A 825 15.78 -16.85 4.56
C ILE A 825 16.21 -17.18 3.13
N ARG A 826 16.83 -16.26 2.37
CA ARG A 826 17.39 -16.56 1.04
C ARG A 826 18.53 -17.57 1.12
N ASP A 827 19.44 -17.44 2.07
CA ASP A 827 20.59 -18.32 2.21
C ASP A 827 20.20 -19.69 2.75
N ALA A 828 19.22 -19.78 3.65
CA ALA A 828 18.60 -21.05 4.04
C ALA A 828 17.89 -21.72 2.85
N ALA A 829 17.04 -20.99 2.11
CA ALA A 829 16.38 -21.52 0.91
C ALA A 829 17.40 -21.90 -0.18
N ARG A 830 18.50 -21.15 -0.33
CA ARG A 830 19.58 -21.47 -1.27
C ARG A 830 20.41 -22.66 -0.80
N ALA A 831 20.59 -22.86 0.50
CA ALA A 831 21.23 -24.05 1.05
C ALA A 831 20.39 -25.29 0.79
N ASP A 832 19.09 -25.26 1.08
CA ASP A 832 18.13 -26.32 0.75
C ASP A 832 18.11 -26.62 -0.77
N MET A 833 18.09 -25.57 -1.60
CA MET A 833 18.12 -25.65 -3.07
C MET A 833 19.41 -26.29 -3.58
N ASN A 834 20.57 -25.91 -3.02
CA ASN A 834 21.88 -26.43 -3.38
C ASN A 834 22.04 -27.89 -2.91
N ASP A 835 21.58 -28.23 -1.70
CA ASP A 835 21.60 -29.60 -1.17
C ASP A 835 20.75 -30.55 -2.02
N PHE A 836 19.53 -30.12 -2.42
CA PHE A 836 18.71 -30.91 -3.34
C PHE A 836 19.36 -31.07 -4.72
N THR A 837 19.90 -29.98 -5.29
CA THR A 837 20.56 -30.03 -6.61
C THR A 837 21.80 -30.94 -6.57
N ARG A 838 22.65 -30.82 -5.54
CA ARG A 838 23.82 -31.69 -5.34
C ARG A 838 23.44 -33.17 -5.22
N ARG A 839 22.32 -33.51 -4.56
CA ARG A 839 21.86 -34.90 -4.47
C ARG A 839 21.48 -35.44 -5.85
N LEU A 840 20.75 -34.66 -6.65
CA LEU A 840 20.45 -35.03 -8.04
C LEU A 840 21.71 -35.10 -8.93
N GLU A 841 22.67 -34.20 -8.75
CA GLU A 841 23.94 -34.21 -9.48
C GLU A 841 24.82 -35.40 -9.07
N ALA A 842 24.89 -35.76 -7.79
CA ALA A 842 25.61 -36.95 -7.33
C ALA A 842 25.04 -38.22 -7.95
N PHE A 843 23.71 -38.37 -7.95
CA PHE A 843 23.01 -39.48 -8.61
C PHE A 843 23.20 -39.51 -10.14
N ALA A 844 23.55 -38.38 -10.77
CA ALA A 844 23.86 -38.32 -12.19
C ALA A 844 25.36 -38.59 -12.50
N LEU A 845 26.27 -38.18 -11.60
CA LEU A 845 27.72 -38.33 -11.76
C LEU A 845 28.24 -39.73 -11.41
N GLU A 846 27.57 -40.44 -10.50
CA GLU A 846 27.69 -41.92 -10.37
C GLU A 846 27.22 -42.66 -11.66
N GLY A 847 26.73 -41.92 -12.65
CA GLY A 847 26.37 -42.39 -13.98
C GLY A 847 27.53 -42.61 -14.95
N THR A 848 28.72 -42.02 -14.74
CA THR A 848 29.78 -41.92 -15.77
C THR A 848 31.17 -42.35 -15.29
N GLU A 849 31.30 -43.60 -14.85
CA GLU A 849 32.52 -44.39 -15.05
C GLU A 849 32.08 -45.70 -15.73
N GLU A 850 32.93 -46.25 -16.62
CA GLU A 850 32.63 -47.34 -17.57
C GLU A 850 31.72 -46.95 -18.76
N ASP A 851 32.30 -46.22 -19.73
CA ASP A 851 32.48 -46.75 -21.10
C ASP A 851 33.40 -45.81 -21.91
N MET A 852 34.63 -46.26 -22.20
CA MET A 852 35.44 -45.71 -23.28
C MET A 852 35.22 -46.56 -24.53
N ASP A 853 35.10 -45.91 -25.70
CA ASP A 853 34.94 -46.49 -27.04
C ASP A 853 33.68 -47.32 -27.35
N ALA A 854 32.57 -46.62 -27.63
CA ALA A 854 31.74 -46.89 -28.81
C ALA A 854 30.94 -45.64 -29.23
N GLY A 855 30.91 -45.33 -30.53
CA GLY A 855 30.34 -44.08 -31.04
C GLY A 855 28.81 -44.02 -31.05
N ILE A 856 28.24 -42.88 -30.67
CA ILE A 856 26.85 -42.49 -30.95
C ILE A 856 26.84 -41.07 -31.54
N ASP A 857 26.01 -40.88 -32.57
CA ASP A 857 25.98 -39.71 -33.44
C ASP A 857 25.84 -38.35 -32.73
N ARG A 858 26.57 -37.36 -33.26
CA ARG A 858 26.35 -35.93 -32.99
C ARG A 858 25.85 -35.22 -34.26
N PRO A 859 24.55 -34.91 -34.37
CA PRO A 859 24.04 -33.90 -35.28
C PRO A 859 23.68 -32.61 -34.50
N TRP A 860 24.03 -31.37 -34.91
CA TRP A 860 24.90 -30.85 -35.98
C TRP A 860 25.37 -29.44 -35.55
N ARG A 861 26.41 -28.87 -36.19
CA ARG A 861 26.73 -27.42 -36.11
C ARG A 861 26.20 -26.70 -37.35
N GLU A 862 25.63 -25.51 -37.16
CA GLU A 862 25.53 -24.37 -38.10
C GLU A 862 25.38 -24.64 -39.63
N LEU A 863 24.26 -24.16 -40.19
CA LEU A 863 24.21 -23.53 -41.51
C LEU A 863 23.25 -22.32 -41.44
N ASP A 864 23.74 -21.18 -41.91
CA ASP A 864 23.13 -19.84 -42.11
C ASP A 864 22.43 -19.13 -40.92
#